data_AF-A0A9W8JR38-F1
#
_entry.id   AF-A0A9W8JR38-F1
#
_cell.length_a   1.000
_cell.length_b   1.000
_cell.length_c   1.000
_cell.angle_alpha   90.00
_cell.angle_beta   90.00
_cell.angle_gamma   90.00
#
_symmetry.space_group_name_H-M   'P 1'
#
loop_
_entity.id
_entity.type
_entity.pdbx_description
1 polymer ?
#
loop_
_entity_poly.entity_id
_entity_poly.type
_entity_poly.pdbx_seq_one_letter_code
_entity_poly.pdbx_strand_id
1 'polypeptide(L)'
;MEEDILLLTHKLLKELQVRLVRDGTTCLGLCHQGFKRHYIEDAGILKNSTIVNIMLPLVHSLTNHNVALLTEAWPFLESLQLKTEKRGTANFTAFMKVATGLPRLKKLGPSIRANDSLPNRHQVPILSRPLLEFDAMTSTIDDPSKLTFLLDRLFPNLLTSEEDSTTLLHAALTCRSFYEPALDKLWWHIDAIGNLLRLISAFTRAPDENDSFIYYLSGPIKSSDWDVIDKYAKRVRSLYFTESEGVDASVYLHLMRSRPNVRLFPYLQDLCANLESGTALMLIHTSSLRRIHLGLQKFPNDRCLPAIWNFVDELPESAPQSERFDLGIFFIRLPDHTHHSLRRCQNLRILQVFYEPYGLDAASPTDPSALGVLSELEQLNRLHFSLGSATSPVVHKHPPSRAFNFLSLTRLAISAVWSQVVPLMAAASFGKLASLVIKVGEPYPWETSPDPPLEHWGTDAWTSFVEVVRNNINHAIEEITVRTDTRVREVPEQVGVRLPNLGDLSFLSDLTKIHIACPFFRTLSNEDITCLAEACPHLQHLHLQTQVLGSVDFRALMIIAEALPDLRSLGLSIHAETIPQHSKIPVKSHRLEKFDPLMSSIKHPADFAHSFDRIFPHIQDVLNWHLTGREKNLWLQVESLLRKFQVARQDEVLRVQKGNPNENQTAMAVGE
;
A
#
# COMPACT_ATOMS: atom_id res chain seq x y z
N MET A 1 -25.87 7.53 35.45
CA MET A 1 -25.89 8.54 34.37
C MET A 1 -24.52 8.75 33.73
N GLU A 2 -23.42 8.98 34.48
CA GLU A 2 -22.04 8.96 33.91
C GLU A 2 -21.49 7.53 33.67
N GLU A 3 -21.87 6.55 34.50
CA GLU A 3 -21.52 5.13 34.28
C GLU A 3 -22.26 4.49 33.08
N ASP A 4 -23.48 4.95 32.79
CA ASP A 4 -24.27 4.47 31.65
C ASP A 4 -23.71 4.98 30.31
N ILE A 5 -23.05 6.15 30.30
CA ILE A 5 -22.37 6.71 29.13
C ILE A 5 -21.06 5.94 28.87
N LEU A 6 -20.34 5.52 29.91
CA LEU A 6 -19.15 4.67 29.79
C LEU A 6 -19.50 3.26 29.27
N LEU A 7 -20.61 2.67 29.75
CA LEU A 7 -21.08 1.36 29.31
C LEU A 7 -21.61 1.40 27.85
N LEU A 8 -22.28 2.48 27.44
CA LEU A 8 -22.74 2.70 26.06
C LEU A 8 -21.57 2.97 25.10
N THR A 9 -20.52 3.67 25.56
CA THR A 9 -19.28 3.90 24.81
C THR A 9 -18.49 2.59 24.62
N HIS A 10 -18.50 1.71 25.62
CA HIS A 10 -17.85 0.40 25.55
C HIS A 10 -18.60 -0.60 24.63
N LYS A 11 -19.93 -0.43 24.49
CA LYS A 11 -20.79 -1.23 23.59
C LYS A 11 -20.64 -0.81 22.12
N LEU A 12 -20.53 0.50 21.85
CA LEU A 12 -20.29 1.07 20.52
C LEU A 12 -18.86 0.81 19.98
N LEU A 13 -17.86 0.71 20.87
CA LEU A 13 -16.49 0.31 20.51
C LEU A 13 -16.36 -1.15 20.07
N LYS A 14 -17.37 -1.99 20.33
CA LYS A 14 -17.38 -3.43 20.04
C LYS A 14 -17.72 -3.74 18.57
N GLU A 15 -18.22 -2.76 17.80
CA GLU A 15 -18.72 -2.98 16.43
C GLU A 15 -17.84 -2.39 15.31
N LEU A 16 -16.78 -1.64 15.63
CA LEU A 16 -15.95 -0.97 14.63
C LEU A 16 -14.71 -1.78 14.21
N GLN A 17 -14.81 -2.48 13.09
CA GLN A 17 -13.67 -3.15 12.43
C GLN A 17 -12.90 -2.18 11.52
N VAL A 18 -11.65 -1.92 11.87
CA VAL A 18 -10.68 -1.14 11.10
C VAL A 18 -9.57 -2.10 10.63
N ARG A 19 -9.41 -2.28 9.31
CA ARG A 19 -8.36 -3.15 8.71
C ARG A 19 -7.25 -2.30 8.10
N LEU A 20 -6.01 -2.56 8.50
CA LEU A 20 -4.78 -1.97 7.97
C LEU A 20 -3.99 -3.07 7.25
N VAL A 21 -3.64 -2.88 5.97
CA VAL A 21 -2.70 -3.75 5.24
C VAL A 21 -1.41 -2.99 5.00
N ARG A 22 -0.27 -3.60 5.35
CA ARG A 22 1.05 -2.94 5.43
C ARG A 22 1.95 -3.45 4.30
N ASP A 23 2.16 -2.67 3.25
CA ASP A 23 3.37 -2.70 2.38
C ASP A 23 3.42 -1.45 1.50
N GLY A 24 4.21 -0.43 1.88
CA GLY A 24 4.70 0.66 1.01
C GLY A 24 3.69 1.61 0.32
N THR A 25 2.41 1.25 0.29
CA THR A 25 1.24 1.95 -0.21
C THR A 25 0.10 1.59 0.74
N THR A 26 -0.12 2.41 1.76
CA THR A 26 -1.22 2.20 2.71
C THR A 26 -2.47 2.88 2.18
N CYS A 27 -3.41 2.10 1.64
CA CYS A 27 -4.81 2.52 1.50
C CYS A 27 -5.57 2.10 2.76
N LEU A 28 -6.14 3.06 3.47
CA LEU A 28 -6.89 2.89 4.72
C LEU A 28 -8.38 3.02 4.38
N GLY A 29 -9.04 1.90 4.08
CA GLY A 29 -10.50 1.84 3.88
C GLY A 29 -11.16 1.38 5.18
N LEU A 30 -11.92 2.25 5.83
CA LEU A 30 -12.55 2.01 7.13
C LEU A 30 -14.07 1.96 7.03
N CYS A 31 -14.67 0.78 7.21
CA CYS A 31 -16.12 0.62 7.11
C CYS A 31 -16.85 1.12 8.37
N HIS A 32 -17.93 1.87 8.13
CA HIS A 32 -19.00 2.36 9.00
C HIS A 32 -18.84 2.29 10.54
N GLN A 33 -18.65 3.48 11.15
CA GLN A 33 -19.18 4.03 12.42
C GLN A 33 -18.17 5.03 13.04
N GLY A 34 -18.67 6.13 13.64
CA GLY A 34 -17.95 7.40 13.78
C GLY A 34 -16.66 7.45 14.64
N PHE A 35 -15.80 8.42 14.32
CA PHE A 35 -14.47 8.67 14.92
C PHE A 35 -14.58 9.74 16.01
N LYS A 36 -14.09 9.45 17.22
CA LYS A 36 -14.07 10.39 18.35
C LYS A 36 -12.67 10.93 18.66
N ARG A 37 -12.62 12.03 19.40
CA ARG A 37 -11.46 12.88 19.74
C ARG A 37 -10.22 12.16 20.31
N HIS A 38 -10.31 10.94 20.84
CA HIS A 38 -9.23 10.26 21.57
C HIS A 38 -8.33 9.35 20.71
N TYR A 39 -8.60 9.18 19.40
CA TYR A 39 -7.81 8.26 18.56
C TYR A 39 -6.50 8.83 18.01
N ILE A 40 -6.29 10.15 18.06
CA ILE A 40 -5.12 10.82 17.44
C ILE A 40 -3.93 10.89 18.40
N GLU A 41 -4.18 10.92 19.72
CA GLU A 41 -3.13 10.97 20.74
C GLU A 41 -2.41 9.61 20.92
N ASP A 42 -3.06 8.50 20.56
CA ASP A 42 -2.49 7.14 20.68
C ASP A 42 -1.76 6.65 19.40
N ALA A 43 -1.65 7.47 18.36
CA ALA A 43 -1.19 7.05 17.02
C ALA A 43 0.34 7.05 16.79
N GLY A 44 1.16 6.91 17.85
CA GLY A 44 2.64 6.79 17.76
C GLY A 44 3.13 5.68 16.80
N ILE A 45 2.28 4.68 16.59
CA ILE A 45 2.45 3.45 15.82
C ILE A 45 2.86 3.64 14.34
N LEU A 46 2.53 4.80 13.79
CA LEU A 46 2.61 5.08 12.35
C LEU A 46 3.73 6.07 11.97
N LYS A 47 4.65 6.43 12.89
CA LYS A 47 5.74 7.42 12.67
C LYS A 47 6.54 7.26 11.37
N ASN A 48 6.71 6.03 10.88
CA ASN A 48 7.49 5.70 9.68
C ASN A 48 6.65 5.46 8.42
N SER A 49 5.34 5.74 8.44
CA SER A 49 4.47 5.53 7.28
C SER A 49 4.70 6.59 6.21
N THR A 50 4.87 6.15 4.96
CA THR A 50 5.05 7.05 3.80
C THR A 50 3.73 7.41 3.12
N ILE A 51 2.67 6.64 3.28
CA ILE A 51 1.36 6.93 2.66
C ILE A 51 0.30 6.68 3.73
N VAL A 52 -0.62 7.63 3.92
CA VAL A 52 -1.79 7.52 4.80
C VAL A 52 -2.98 8.06 4.03
N ASN A 53 -3.84 7.16 3.57
CA ASN A 53 -5.07 7.54 2.90
C ASN A 53 -6.28 7.22 3.78
N ILE A 54 -6.85 8.21 4.47
CA ILE A 54 -8.05 8.05 5.30
C ILE A 54 -9.28 8.40 4.45
N MET A 55 -9.77 7.40 3.73
CA MET A 55 -10.98 7.50 2.91
C MET A 55 -12.12 6.81 3.64
N LEU A 56 -12.95 7.58 4.35
CA LEU A 56 -14.36 7.34 4.77
C LEU A 56 -14.74 8.40 5.83
N PRO A 57 -16.04 8.71 6.06
CA PRO A 57 -16.50 9.87 6.84
C PRO A 57 -16.36 9.60 8.34
N LEU A 58 -15.16 9.27 8.75
CA LEU A 58 -14.88 8.83 10.09
C LEU A 58 -14.75 10.05 10.99
N VAL A 59 -13.86 10.97 10.63
CA VAL A 59 -13.58 12.14 11.45
C VAL A 59 -14.75 13.11 11.35
N HIS A 60 -15.52 13.22 12.44
CA HIS A 60 -16.66 14.14 12.49
C HIS A 60 -16.21 15.60 12.34
N SER A 61 -15.00 15.95 12.82
CA SER A 61 -14.35 17.25 12.61
C SER A 61 -12.83 17.13 12.74
N LEU A 62 -12.07 17.68 11.80
CA LEU A 62 -10.62 17.80 11.87
C LEU A 62 -10.28 19.19 12.42
N THR A 63 -9.82 19.31 13.67
CA THR A 63 -9.43 20.62 14.23
C THR A 63 -7.98 20.94 13.93
N ASN A 64 -7.59 22.22 14.03
CA ASN A 64 -6.18 22.64 13.90
C ASN A 64 -5.23 21.91 14.86
N HIS A 65 -5.74 21.56 16.04
CA HIS A 65 -5.01 20.79 17.04
C HIS A 65 -4.79 19.36 16.57
N ASN A 66 -5.82 18.70 16.03
CA ASN A 66 -5.67 17.35 15.45
C ASN A 66 -4.61 17.34 14.36
N VAL A 67 -4.64 18.34 13.48
CA VAL A 67 -3.67 18.47 12.40
C VAL A 67 -2.24 18.60 12.92
N ALA A 68 -2.01 19.41 13.95
CA ALA A 68 -0.68 19.51 14.57
C ALA A 68 -0.21 18.14 15.12
N LEU A 69 -1.10 17.41 15.78
CA LEU A 69 -0.81 16.06 16.24
C LEU A 69 -0.46 15.11 15.08
N LEU A 70 -1.15 15.18 13.94
CA LEU A 70 -0.81 14.36 12.76
C LEU A 70 0.61 14.65 12.25
N THR A 71 1.00 15.93 12.23
CA THR A 71 2.33 16.34 11.75
C THR A 71 3.45 15.91 12.66
N GLU A 72 3.21 15.95 13.98
CA GLU A 72 4.15 15.44 14.98
C GLU A 72 4.19 13.91 14.97
N ALA A 73 3.05 13.26 14.73
CA ALA A 73 2.94 11.82 14.68
C ALA A 73 3.60 11.21 13.44
N TRP A 74 3.57 11.85 12.26
CA TRP A 74 3.98 11.22 10.99
C TRP A 74 4.95 12.06 10.13
N PRO A 75 6.16 12.39 10.62
CA PRO A 75 7.07 13.31 9.93
C PRO A 75 7.55 12.85 8.54
N PHE A 76 7.48 11.55 8.23
CA PHE A 76 7.93 10.97 6.96
C PHE A 76 6.84 10.78 5.91
N LEU A 77 5.65 11.32 6.16
CA LEU A 77 4.50 11.11 5.31
C LEU A 77 4.68 11.72 3.91
N GLU A 78 4.51 10.91 2.87
CA GLU A 78 4.53 11.28 1.45
C GLU A 78 3.13 11.48 0.85
N SER A 79 2.08 10.90 1.44
CA SER A 79 0.70 11.08 0.95
C SER A 79 -0.27 11.14 2.10
N LEU A 80 -1.12 12.18 2.15
CA LEU A 80 -2.14 12.38 3.17
C LEU A 80 -3.48 12.72 2.50
N GLN A 81 -4.47 11.85 2.57
CA GLN A 81 -5.84 12.16 2.17
C GLN A 81 -6.77 12.02 3.38
N LEU A 82 -7.57 13.06 3.66
CA LEU A 82 -8.43 13.17 4.83
C LEU A 82 -9.84 13.58 4.40
N LYS A 83 -10.78 12.63 4.41
CA LYS A 83 -12.22 12.93 4.23
C LYS A 83 -12.90 13.07 5.60
N THR A 84 -13.58 14.18 5.85
CA THR A 84 -14.33 14.44 7.08
C THR A 84 -15.84 14.44 6.83
N GLU A 85 -16.64 14.09 7.83
CA GLU A 85 -18.11 14.05 7.71
C GLU A 85 -18.71 15.46 7.71
N LYS A 86 -18.25 16.34 8.62
CA LYS A 86 -18.53 17.78 8.53
C LYS A 86 -17.44 18.46 7.73
N ARG A 87 -17.84 19.15 6.66
CA ARG A 87 -16.95 20.02 5.88
C ARG A 87 -16.40 21.13 6.78
N GLY A 88 -15.08 21.33 6.77
CA GLY A 88 -14.45 22.57 7.19
C GLY A 88 -14.38 22.88 8.69
N THR A 89 -13.56 22.14 9.46
CA THR A 89 -13.21 22.54 10.85
C THR A 89 -11.73 22.90 11.03
N ALA A 90 -10.85 22.44 10.15
CA ALA A 90 -9.45 22.86 10.11
C ALA A 90 -9.34 24.09 9.20
N ASN A 91 -8.67 25.14 9.66
CA ASN A 91 -8.46 26.33 8.84
C ASN A 91 -7.12 26.25 8.07
N PHE A 92 -6.86 27.23 7.21
CA PHE A 92 -5.62 27.29 6.42
C PHE A 92 -4.33 27.30 7.27
N THR A 93 -4.39 27.74 8.53
CA THR A 93 -3.22 27.69 9.43
C THR A 93 -2.84 26.24 9.78
N ALA A 94 -3.82 25.36 9.98
CA ALA A 94 -3.56 23.95 10.18
C ALA A 94 -2.94 23.32 8.93
N PHE A 95 -3.46 23.66 7.75
CA PHE A 95 -2.89 23.25 6.48
C PHE A 95 -1.43 23.67 6.32
N MET A 96 -1.10 24.93 6.63
CA MET A 96 0.30 25.39 6.62
C MET A 96 1.18 24.57 7.56
N LYS A 97 0.69 24.20 8.75
CA LYS A 97 1.43 23.33 9.67
C LYS A 97 1.69 21.94 9.07
N VAL A 98 0.73 21.35 8.36
CA VAL A 98 0.92 20.09 7.61
C VAL A 98 2.00 20.23 6.57
N ALA A 99 1.83 21.24 5.72
CA ALA A 99 2.74 21.52 4.64
C ALA A 99 4.16 21.69 5.18
N THR A 100 4.38 22.53 6.20
CA THR A 100 5.71 22.79 6.77
C THR A 100 6.26 21.62 7.59
N GLY A 101 5.41 20.90 8.32
CA GLY A 101 5.80 19.84 9.25
C GLY A 101 6.12 18.49 8.60
N LEU A 102 5.65 18.26 7.37
CA LEU A 102 5.79 16.96 6.69
C LEU A 102 6.73 17.06 5.48
N PRO A 103 8.07 17.10 5.63
CA PRO A 103 9.04 17.41 4.57
C PRO A 103 8.93 16.54 3.30
N ARG A 104 8.43 15.31 3.41
CA ARG A 104 8.36 14.35 2.29
C ARG A 104 7.02 14.33 1.56
N LEU A 105 6.07 15.18 1.96
CA LEU A 105 4.71 15.17 1.43
C LEU A 105 4.68 15.46 -0.07
N LYS A 106 4.17 14.49 -0.83
CA LYS A 106 3.95 14.50 -2.28
C LYS A 106 2.47 14.53 -2.64
N LYS A 107 1.55 14.05 -1.80
CA LYS A 107 0.10 14.13 -2.06
C LYS A 107 -0.63 14.64 -0.83
N LEU A 108 -1.57 15.56 -1.00
CA LEU A 108 -2.30 16.16 0.12
C LEU A 108 -3.76 16.45 -0.25
N GLY A 109 -4.71 15.74 0.35
CA GLY A 109 -6.14 15.96 0.14
C GLY A 109 -6.89 16.29 1.43
N PRO A 110 -6.84 17.52 1.95
CA PRO A 110 -7.44 17.86 3.24
C PRO A 110 -8.87 18.40 3.08
N SER A 111 -9.75 18.16 4.05
CA SER A 111 -11.00 18.93 4.22
C SER A 111 -10.74 20.18 5.08
N ILE A 112 -10.52 21.33 4.45
CA ILE A 112 -10.26 22.61 5.11
C ILE A 112 -11.42 23.61 4.95
N ARG A 113 -11.52 24.53 5.90
CA ARG A 113 -12.36 25.73 5.85
C ARG A 113 -11.49 26.94 5.52
N ALA A 114 -11.61 27.46 4.31
CA ALA A 114 -10.88 28.61 3.80
C ALA A 114 -11.78 29.86 3.71
N ASN A 115 -12.53 30.12 4.78
CA ASN A 115 -13.64 31.06 4.79
C ASN A 115 -13.28 32.42 5.39
N ASP A 116 -12.73 32.44 6.60
CA ASP A 116 -12.71 33.67 7.41
C ASP A 116 -11.31 34.19 7.81
N SER A 117 -10.22 33.55 7.36
CA SER A 117 -8.88 33.93 7.83
C SER A 117 -7.73 33.40 6.95
N LEU A 118 -7.77 33.63 5.64
CA LEU A 118 -6.61 33.36 4.78
C LEU A 118 -5.49 34.38 5.10
N PRO A 119 -4.29 33.92 5.50
CA PRO A 119 -3.19 34.80 5.86
C PRO A 119 -2.76 35.66 4.68
N ASN A 120 -2.09 36.77 4.97
CA ASN A 120 -1.50 37.60 3.94
C ASN A 120 -0.39 36.82 3.22
N ARG A 121 -0.23 37.07 1.92
CA ARG A 121 0.77 36.42 1.06
C ARG A 121 2.14 36.31 1.73
N HIS A 122 2.60 37.37 2.39
CA HIS A 122 3.93 37.42 3.03
C HIS A 122 4.10 36.48 4.24
N GLN A 123 3.01 36.03 4.84
CA GLN A 123 3.00 35.12 5.99
C GLN A 123 3.09 33.64 5.56
N VAL A 124 2.94 33.35 4.25
CA VAL A 124 3.02 32.00 3.71
C VAL A 124 4.47 31.70 3.27
N PRO A 125 5.12 30.67 3.85
CA PRO A 125 6.47 30.29 3.45
C PRO A 125 6.47 29.68 2.05
N ILE A 126 7.62 29.74 1.36
CA ILE A 126 7.81 29.06 0.07
C ILE A 126 8.47 27.72 0.36
N LEU A 127 7.82 26.61 0.00
CA LEU A 127 8.43 25.29 0.10
C LEU A 127 9.00 24.90 -1.26
N SER A 128 10.32 24.81 -1.37
CA SER A 128 11.05 24.46 -2.60
C SER A 128 10.88 23.01 -3.06
N ARG A 129 9.93 22.26 -2.48
CA ARG A 129 9.68 20.85 -2.73
C ARG A 129 8.39 20.63 -3.52
N PRO A 130 8.35 19.64 -4.42
CA PRO A 130 7.16 19.37 -5.21
C PRO A 130 6.13 18.59 -4.39
N LEU A 131 4.98 19.22 -4.15
CA LEU A 131 3.76 18.50 -3.87
C LEU A 131 3.20 18.07 -5.25
N LEU A 132 2.99 16.78 -5.46
CA LEU A 132 2.59 16.16 -6.73
C LEU A 132 1.08 15.98 -6.87
N GLU A 133 0.28 16.19 -5.84
CA GLU A 133 -1.17 16.05 -5.93
C GLU A 133 -1.82 16.83 -4.79
N PHE A 134 -2.83 17.64 -5.10
CA PHE A 134 -3.68 18.28 -4.08
C PHE A 134 -5.15 18.04 -4.39
N ASP A 135 -5.86 17.43 -3.44
CA ASP A 135 -7.28 17.13 -3.56
C ASP A 135 -8.09 18.04 -2.61
N ALA A 136 -8.78 19.02 -3.18
CA ALA A 136 -9.61 19.96 -2.44
C ALA A 136 -11.09 19.56 -2.36
N MET A 137 -11.50 18.41 -2.92
CA MET A 137 -12.92 18.11 -3.21
C MET A 137 -13.86 18.15 -2.00
N THR A 138 -13.32 18.09 -0.78
CA THR A 138 -14.11 18.12 0.47
C THR A 138 -13.96 19.40 1.28
N SER A 139 -13.28 20.42 0.75
CA SER A 139 -13.05 21.71 1.42
C SER A 139 -14.18 22.71 1.15
N THR A 140 -14.41 23.63 2.09
CA THR A 140 -15.25 24.82 1.87
C THR A 140 -14.33 26.02 1.67
N ILE A 141 -14.50 26.71 0.55
CA ILE A 141 -13.57 27.75 0.10
C ILE A 141 -14.40 28.96 -0.31
N ASP A 142 -14.20 30.09 0.38
CA ASP A 142 -14.96 31.32 0.10
C ASP A 142 -14.24 32.19 -0.95
N ASP A 143 -12.90 32.14 -0.98
CA ASP A 143 -12.08 32.83 -1.97
C ASP A 143 -11.05 31.87 -2.60
N PRO A 144 -11.46 31.10 -3.63
CA PRO A 144 -10.60 30.16 -4.35
C PRO A 144 -9.36 30.83 -4.95
N SER A 145 -9.49 32.07 -5.43
CA SER A 145 -8.39 32.81 -6.05
C SER A 145 -7.29 33.13 -5.04
N LYS A 146 -7.67 33.58 -3.84
CA LYS A 146 -6.71 33.84 -2.77
C LYS A 146 -6.10 32.55 -2.24
N LEU A 147 -6.87 31.48 -2.07
CA LEU A 147 -6.34 30.19 -1.63
C LEU A 147 -5.31 29.63 -2.63
N THR A 148 -5.63 29.66 -3.92
CA THR A 148 -4.70 29.23 -4.96
C THR A 148 -3.40 30.03 -4.92
N PHE A 149 -3.49 31.35 -4.76
CA PHE A 149 -2.32 32.22 -4.66
C PHE A 149 -1.41 31.82 -3.48
N LEU A 150 -2.01 31.40 -2.35
CA LEU A 150 -1.26 30.91 -1.20
C LEU A 150 -0.70 29.50 -1.43
N LEU A 151 -1.42 28.62 -2.14
CA LEU A 151 -0.97 27.27 -2.53
C LEU A 151 0.21 27.32 -3.52
N ASP A 152 0.15 28.16 -4.55
CA ASP A 152 1.24 28.40 -5.49
C ASP A 152 2.50 28.90 -4.77
N ARG A 153 2.32 29.84 -3.83
CA ARG A 153 3.43 30.31 -3.00
C ARG A 153 3.98 29.20 -2.11
N LEU A 154 3.12 28.38 -1.50
CA LEU A 154 3.51 27.33 -0.57
C LEU A 154 4.15 26.12 -1.29
N PHE A 155 3.65 25.75 -2.46
CA PHE A 155 4.08 24.63 -3.30
C PHE A 155 4.18 25.05 -4.78
N PRO A 156 5.27 25.72 -5.19
CA PRO A 156 5.42 26.28 -6.54
C PRO A 156 5.42 25.25 -7.69
N ASN A 157 5.48 23.96 -7.35
CA ASN A 157 5.51 22.84 -8.29
C ASN A 157 4.24 21.98 -8.24
N LEU A 158 3.19 22.42 -7.52
CA LEU A 158 1.96 21.66 -7.33
C LEU A 158 1.37 21.18 -8.66
N LEU A 159 1.07 19.88 -8.78
CA LEU A 159 0.18 19.39 -9.82
C LEU A 159 -1.24 19.73 -9.40
N THR A 160 -1.93 20.34 -10.35
CA THR A 160 -2.83 21.47 -10.17
C THR A 160 -4.18 21.01 -9.63
N SER A 161 -4.59 21.60 -8.51
CA SER A 161 -5.98 21.61 -8.07
C SER A 161 -6.89 22.33 -9.08
N GLU A 162 -8.22 22.18 -9.01
CA GLU A 162 -9.16 23.00 -9.83
C GLU A 162 -8.90 24.51 -9.66
N GLU A 163 -8.42 24.89 -8.48
CA GLU A 163 -8.00 26.24 -8.12
C GLU A 163 -6.72 26.66 -8.83
N ASP A 164 -5.69 25.81 -8.86
CA ASP A 164 -4.48 26.03 -9.66
C ASP A 164 -4.78 26.07 -11.15
N SER A 165 -5.76 25.29 -11.61
CA SER A 165 -6.25 25.38 -12.98
C SER A 165 -6.87 26.74 -13.26
N THR A 166 -7.60 27.31 -12.30
CA THR A 166 -8.16 28.66 -12.40
C THR A 166 -7.06 29.73 -12.38
N THR A 167 -6.04 29.58 -11.53
CA THR A 167 -4.91 30.53 -11.47
C THR A 167 -4.00 30.42 -12.69
N LEU A 168 -3.73 29.22 -13.20
CA LEU A 168 -2.99 29.02 -14.45
C LEU A 168 -3.79 29.50 -15.65
N LEU A 169 -5.11 29.32 -15.64
CA LEU A 169 -5.99 29.95 -16.63
C LEU A 169 -5.87 31.46 -16.56
N HIS A 170 -6.00 32.08 -15.38
CA HIS A 170 -5.83 33.52 -15.21
C HIS A 170 -4.42 33.97 -15.63
N ALA A 171 -3.37 33.25 -15.24
CA ALA A 171 -1.99 33.52 -15.63
C ALA A 171 -1.83 33.48 -17.16
N ALA A 172 -2.41 32.48 -17.81
CA ALA A 172 -2.42 32.39 -19.27
C ALA A 172 -3.14 33.59 -19.91
N LEU A 173 -4.22 34.06 -19.29
CA LEU A 173 -5.00 35.21 -19.75
C LEU A 173 -4.34 36.58 -19.45
N THR A 174 -3.33 36.65 -18.57
CA THR A 174 -2.69 37.93 -18.19
C THR A 174 -1.80 38.53 -19.28
N CYS A 175 -0.85 37.77 -19.83
CA CYS A 175 0.09 38.26 -20.84
C CYS A 175 0.67 37.14 -21.72
N ARG A 176 1.23 37.51 -22.88
CA ARG A 176 1.79 36.56 -23.85
C ARG A 176 2.95 35.72 -23.30
N SER A 177 3.73 36.27 -22.37
CA SER A 177 4.87 35.56 -21.76
C SER A 177 4.43 34.43 -20.83
N PHE A 178 3.27 34.57 -20.17
CA PHE A 178 2.71 33.53 -19.30
C PHE A 178 1.76 32.58 -20.04
N TYR A 179 1.26 32.98 -21.22
CA TYR A 179 0.31 32.17 -22.00
C TYR A 179 0.77 30.73 -22.23
N GLU A 180 1.92 30.53 -22.86
CA GLU A 180 2.40 29.18 -23.21
C GLU A 180 2.79 28.34 -21.98
N PRO A 181 3.62 28.82 -21.02
CA PRO A 181 4.00 28.03 -19.85
C PRO A 181 2.82 27.68 -18.94
N ALA A 182 1.87 28.61 -18.78
CA ALA A 182 0.70 28.37 -17.93
C ALA A 182 -0.24 27.34 -18.59
N LEU A 183 -0.44 27.41 -19.91
CA LEU A 183 -1.19 26.37 -20.64
C LEU A 183 -0.48 25.02 -20.63
N ASP A 184 0.84 24.99 -20.75
CA ASP A 184 1.63 23.75 -20.64
C ASP A 184 1.39 23.08 -19.31
N LYS A 185 1.42 23.84 -18.22
CA LYS A 185 1.18 23.32 -16.87
C LYS A 185 -0.29 22.94 -16.67
N LEU A 186 -1.22 23.77 -17.12
CA LEU A 186 -2.68 23.56 -16.99
C LEU A 186 -3.13 22.27 -17.65
N TRP A 187 -2.61 21.98 -18.84
CA TRP A 187 -2.97 20.79 -19.62
C TRP A 187 -1.99 19.63 -19.42
N TRP A 188 -0.98 19.76 -18.55
CA TRP A 188 0.04 18.73 -18.34
C TRP A 188 -0.57 17.42 -17.81
N HIS A 189 -1.49 17.55 -16.86
CA HIS A 189 -2.29 16.45 -16.30
C HIS A 189 -3.76 16.73 -16.56
N ILE A 190 -4.46 15.76 -17.14
CA ILE A 190 -5.91 15.78 -17.27
C ILE A 190 -6.48 14.57 -16.56
N ASP A 191 -7.56 14.78 -15.85
CA ASP A 191 -8.27 13.82 -15.00
C ASP A 191 -9.52 13.21 -15.66
N ALA A 192 -9.87 13.73 -16.83
CA ALA A 192 -11.02 13.34 -17.62
C ALA A 192 -10.73 13.60 -19.11
N ILE A 193 -10.84 12.57 -19.97
CA ILE A 193 -10.75 12.76 -21.42
C ILE A 193 -11.86 13.71 -21.92
N GLY A 194 -13.00 13.72 -21.23
CA GLY A 194 -14.12 14.61 -21.50
C GLY A 194 -13.75 16.10 -21.48
N ASN A 195 -12.77 16.51 -20.68
CA ASN A 195 -12.31 17.91 -20.63
C ASN A 195 -11.70 18.38 -21.96
N LEU A 196 -11.01 17.49 -22.67
CA LEU A 196 -10.52 17.77 -24.02
C LEU A 196 -11.66 17.70 -25.05
N LEU A 197 -12.56 16.72 -24.92
CA LEU A 197 -13.68 16.53 -25.86
C LEU A 197 -14.69 17.68 -25.84
N ARG A 198 -14.85 18.37 -24.71
CA ARG A 198 -15.65 19.60 -24.59
C ARG A 198 -15.20 20.75 -25.50
N LEU A 199 -14.01 20.65 -26.09
CA LEU A 199 -13.53 21.60 -27.10
C LEU A 199 -14.15 21.37 -28.48
N ILE A 200 -14.81 20.23 -28.69
CA ILE A 200 -15.51 19.91 -29.94
C ILE A 200 -16.89 20.58 -29.93
N SER A 201 -17.17 21.41 -30.94
CA SER A 201 -18.45 22.14 -31.01
C SER A 201 -19.70 21.25 -31.05
N ALA A 202 -19.58 20.01 -31.52
CA ALA A 202 -20.68 19.02 -31.55
C ALA A 202 -20.81 18.18 -30.27
N PHE A 203 -19.87 18.24 -29.32
CA PHE A 203 -19.91 17.44 -28.11
C PHE A 203 -20.95 17.99 -27.13
N THR A 204 -22.06 17.27 -26.97
CA THR A 204 -23.27 17.71 -26.28
C THR A 204 -23.59 16.77 -25.12
N ARG A 205 -24.20 17.31 -24.06
CA ARG A 205 -24.66 16.57 -22.89
C ARG A 205 -26.19 16.42 -22.96
N ALA A 206 -26.70 15.20 -22.81
CA ALA A 206 -28.13 14.92 -22.63
C ALA A 206 -28.39 14.24 -21.28
N PRO A 207 -29.58 14.42 -20.69
CA PRO A 207 -30.04 13.61 -19.58
C PRO A 207 -30.28 12.16 -20.05
N ASP A 208 -29.97 11.22 -19.18
CA ASP A 208 -30.21 9.78 -19.33
C ASP A 208 -31.41 9.34 -18.47
N GLU A 209 -31.94 8.15 -18.71
CA GLU A 209 -33.16 7.63 -18.06
C GLU A 209 -33.03 7.53 -16.53
N ASN A 210 -31.81 7.40 -16.01
CA ASN A 210 -31.51 7.27 -14.58
C ASN A 210 -31.17 8.60 -13.89
N ASP A 211 -31.54 9.74 -14.47
CA ASP A 211 -31.13 11.09 -13.99
C ASP A 211 -29.59 11.29 -14.00
N SER A 212 -28.88 10.39 -14.70
CA SER A 212 -27.49 10.53 -15.12
C SER A 212 -27.40 11.42 -16.36
N PHE A 213 -26.17 11.72 -16.79
CA PHE A 213 -25.94 12.46 -18.02
C PHE A 213 -25.02 11.65 -18.94
N ILE A 214 -25.37 11.64 -20.22
CA ILE A 214 -24.55 11.05 -21.28
C ILE A 214 -24.04 12.16 -22.19
N TYR A 215 -22.75 12.10 -22.53
CA TYR A 215 -22.13 12.95 -23.53
C TYR A 215 -22.02 12.21 -24.85
N TYR A 216 -22.45 12.86 -25.92
CA TYR A 216 -22.46 12.31 -27.28
C TYR A 216 -22.14 13.41 -28.30
N LEU A 217 -21.95 13.03 -29.56
CA LEU A 217 -21.77 13.99 -30.65
C LEU A 217 -23.12 14.26 -31.34
N SER A 218 -23.59 15.50 -31.30
CA SER A 218 -24.84 15.94 -31.94
C SER A 218 -24.69 16.26 -33.43
N GLY A 219 -23.47 16.18 -33.97
CA GLY A 219 -23.16 16.46 -35.37
C GLY A 219 -21.71 16.10 -35.73
N PRO A 220 -21.26 16.39 -36.97
CA PRO A 220 -19.90 16.10 -37.42
C PRO A 220 -18.87 17.01 -36.74
N ILE A 221 -17.67 16.46 -36.50
CA ILE A 221 -16.53 17.21 -35.96
C ILE A 221 -15.93 18.08 -37.07
N LYS A 222 -15.84 19.40 -36.84
CA LYS A 222 -15.32 20.34 -37.84
C LYS A 222 -13.79 20.29 -37.86
N SER A 223 -13.18 20.65 -38.99
CA SER A 223 -11.71 20.78 -39.08
C SER A 223 -11.13 21.73 -38.03
N SER A 224 -11.83 22.84 -37.75
CA SER A 224 -11.42 23.80 -36.71
C SER A 224 -11.46 23.23 -35.29
N ASP A 225 -12.34 22.25 -35.02
CA ASP A 225 -12.39 21.59 -33.70
C ASP A 225 -11.11 20.78 -33.48
N TRP A 226 -10.60 20.13 -34.54
CA TRP A 226 -9.34 19.37 -34.50
C TRP A 226 -8.12 20.25 -34.26
N ASP A 227 -8.06 21.44 -34.86
CA ASP A 227 -6.96 22.38 -34.63
C ASP A 227 -6.87 22.79 -33.14
N VAL A 228 -8.04 22.97 -32.51
CA VAL A 228 -8.13 23.30 -31.08
C VAL A 228 -7.72 22.09 -30.23
N ILE A 229 -8.20 20.89 -30.55
CA ILE A 229 -7.80 19.67 -29.86
C ILE A 229 -6.29 19.48 -29.91
N ASP A 230 -5.69 19.50 -31.10
CA ASP A 230 -4.25 19.26 -31.29
C ASP A 230 -3.39 20.27 -30.52
N LYS A 231 -3.86 21.52 -30.44
CA LYS A 231 -3.19 22.59 -29.70
C LYS A 231 -3.03 22.27 -28.21
N TYR A 232 -4.04 21.65 -27.59
CA TYR A 232 -4.03 21.34 -26.15
C TYR A 232 -3.53 19.92 -25.88
N ALA A 233 -3.90 18.96 -26.71
CA ALA A 233 -3.60 17.55 -26.48
C ALA A 233 -2.09 17.25 -26.56
N LYS A 234 -1.32 18.03 -27.34
CA LYS A 234 0.16 18.00 -27.33
C LYS A 234 0.79 18.45 -26.00
N ARG A 235 0.06 19.03 -25.07
CA ARG A 235 0.56 19.46 -23.75
C ARG A 235 0.37 18.39 -22.68
N VAL A 236 -0.55 17.47 -22.92
CA VAL A 236 -0.85 16.36 -22.02
C VAL A 236 0.34 15.42 -21.92
N ARG A 237 0.77 15.15 -20.69
CA ARG A 237 1.83 14.19 -20.32
C ARG A 237 1.29 13.12 -19.38
N SER A 238 0.27 13.43 -18.61
CA SER A 238 -0.41 12.50 -17.71
C SER A 238 -1.92 12.55 -17.95
N LEU A 239 -2.52 11.37 -18.12
CA LEU A 239 -3.95 11.21 -18.31
C LEU A 239 -4.44 10.23 -17.26
N TYR A 240 -5.28 10.73 -16.37
CA TYR A 240 -6.18 9.94 -15.56
C TYR A 240 -7.56 10.02 -16.20
N PHE A 241 -8.30 8.91 -16.33
CA PHE A 241 -9.72 9.00 -16.65
C PHE A 241 -10.49 7.76 -16.20
N THR A 242 -11.79 7.94 -16.01
CA THR A 242 -12.71 6.83 -15.74
C THR A 242 -13.77 6.81 -16.85
N GLU A 243 -13.99 5.67 -17.51
CA GLU A 243 -15.00 5.60 -18.60
C GLU A 243 -16.43 5.90 -18.11
N SER A 244 -16.68 5.77 -16.80
CA SER A 244 -17.94 6.10 -16.14
C SER A 244 -18.31 7.59 -16.13
N GLU A 245 -17.53 8.48 -16.76
CA GLU A 245 -17.84 9.92 -16.90
C GLU A 245 -19.03 10.21 -17.83
N GLY A 246 -19.71 9.17 -18.30
CA GLY A 246 -20.90 9.27 -19.13
C GLY A 246 -20.60 9.60 -20.59
N VAL A 247 -19.36 9.44 -21.06
CA VAL A 247 -19.04 9.62 -22.49
C VAL A 247 -19.45 8.37 -23.27
N ASP A 248 -20.41 8.51 -24.17
CA ASP A 248 -20.91 7.40 -24.97
C ASP A 248 -19.81 6.81 -25.87
N ALA A 249 -19.76 5.48 -25.98
CA ALA A 249 -18.73 4.78 -26.77
C ALA A 249 -18.72 5.20 -28.26
N SER A 250 -19.86 5.63 -28.80
CA SER A 250 -19.95 6.13 -30.18
C SER A 250 -19.11 7.39 -30.41
N VAL A 251 -18.84 8.18 -29.37
CA VAL A 251 -17.96 9.36 -29.45
C VAL A 251 -16.55 8.93 -29.83
N TYR A 252 -16.00 7.93 -29.11
CA TYR A 252 -14.67 7.40 -29.38
C TYR A 252 -14.59 6.78 -30.78
N LEU A 253 -15.58 5.98 -31.16
CA LEU A 253 -15.65 5.38 -32.50
C LEU A 253 -15.74 6.43 -33.61
N HIS A 254 -16.48 7.53 -33.39
CA HIS A 254 -16.57 8.63 -34.35
C HIS A 254 -15.24 9.37 -34.47
N LEU A 255 -14.57 9.68 -33.35
CA LEU A 255 -13.23 10.29 -33.35
C LEU A 255 -12.24 9.48 -34.18
N MET A 256 -12.23 8.16 -33.98
CA MET A 256 -11.38 7.24 -34.75
C MET A 256 -11.70 7.25 -36.25
N ARG A 257 -12.98 7.24 -36.63
CA ARG A 257 -13.41 7.27 -38.04
C ARG A 257 -13.08 8.59 -38.72
N SER A 258 -13.28 9.70 -38.01
CA SER A 258 -13.00 11.04 -38.51
C SER A 258 -11.52 11.30 -38.69
N ARG A 259 -10.65 10.62 -37.92
CA ARG A 259 -9.19 10.82 -37.98
C ARG A 259 -8.40 9.52 -37.72
N PRO A 260 -8.37 8.58 -38.68
CA PRO A 260 -7.87 7.21 -38.47
C PRO A 260 -6.41 7.06 -38.02
N ASN A 261 -5.57 8.07 -38.27
CA ASN A 261 -4.13 8.01 -37.99
C ASN A 261 -3.69 8.90 -36.82
N VAL A 262 -4.63 9.44 -36.06
CA VAL A 262 -4.29 10.49 -35.10
C VAL A 262 -4.18 10.03 -33.67
N ARG A 263 -3.00 10.34 -33.14
CA ARG A 263 -2.60 10.17 -31.77
C ARG A 263 -3.13 11.37 -31.01
N LEU A 264 -4.21 11.17 -30.26
CA LEU A 264 -4.83 12.27 -29.52
C LEU A 264 -3.82 12.90 -28.56
N PHE A 265 -3.00 12.07 -27.90
CA PHE A 265 -2.01 12.51 -26.92
C PHE A 265 -0.57 12.14 -27.34
N PRO A 266 0.05 12.87 -28.28
CA PRO A 266 1.31 12.49 -28.92
C PRO A 266 2.53 12.47 -27.98
N TYR A 267 2.40 13.04 -26.79
CA TYR A 267 3.47 13.12 -25.79
C TYR A 267 3.06 12.55 -24.42
N LEU A 268 1.97 11.79 -24.35
CA LEU A 268 1.54 11.15 -23.12
C LEU A 268 2.62 10.21 -22.58
N GLN A 269 2.92 10.32 -21.29
CA GLN A 269 3.92 9.53 -20.57
C GLN A 269 3.27 8.63 -19.53
N ASP A 270 2.18 9.09 -18.92
CA ASP A 270 1.47 8.39 -17.86
C ASP A 270 0.00 8.22 -18.21
N LEU A 271 -0.44 6.96 -18.25
CA LEU A 271 -1.83 6.59 -18.44
C LEU A 271 -2.32 5.88 -17.19
N CYS A 272 -3.39 6.38 -16.60
CA CYS A 272 -4.12 5.72 -15.52
C CYS A 272 -5.61 5.71 -15.88
N ALA A 273 -6.14 4.54 -16.22
CA ALA A 273 -7.49 4.44 -16.74
C ALA A 273 -8.30 3.42 -15.94
N ASN A 274 -9.47 3.82 -15.49
CA ASN A 274 -10.49 2.92 -14.96
C ASN A 274 -11.50 2.65 -16.08
N LEU A 275 -11.36 1.48 -16.69
CA LEU A 275 -12.01 1.16 -17.95
C LEU A 275 -13.31 0.40 -17.71
N GLU A 276 -14.27 0.71 -18.57
CA GLU A 276 -15.50 -0.07 -18.70
C GLU A 276 -15.45 -0.94 -19.96
N SER A 277 -15.50 -0.31 -21.13
CA SER A 277 -15.37 -0.88 -22.47
C SER A 277 -13.93 -1.00 -22.98
N GLY A 278 -13.03 -0.11 -22.52
CA GLY A 278 -11.69 0.05 -23.09
C GLY A 278 -11.65 0.78 -24.44
N THR A 279 -12.79 1.23 -24.99
CA THR A 279 -12.87 1.89 -26.31
C THR A 279 -12.01 3.16 -26.36
N ALA A 280 -11.89 3.87 -25.24
CA ALA A 280 -11.08 5.09 -25.16
C ALA A 280 -9.59 4.83 -25.37
N LEU A 281 -9.09 3.62 -25.06
CA LEU A 281 -7.68 3.26 -25.26
C LEU A 281 -7.26 3.30 -26.74
N MET A 282 -8.20 3.09 -27.66
CA MET A 282 -7.94 3.13 -29.11
C MET A 282 -7.62 4.55 -29.63
N LEU A 283 -7.76 5.58 -28.80
CA LEU A 283 -7.32 6.95 -29.09
C LEU A 283 -5.92 7.25 -28.55
N ILE A 284 -5.37 6.33 -27.75
CA ILE A 284 -4.15 6.51 -26.97
C ILE A 284 -3.02 5.66 -27.58
N HIS A 285 -2.58 6.04 -28.78
CA HIS A 285 -1.39 5.45 -29.39
C HIS A 285 -0.24 6.46 -29.31
N THR A 286 0.76 6.23 -28.45
CA THR A 286 1.83 7.20 -28.23
C THR A 286 3.16 6.57 -27.81
N SER A 287 4.23 6.94 -28.53
CA SER A 287 5.58 6.39 -28.35
C SER A 287 6.29 6.87 -27.10
N SER A 288 5.75 7.91 -26.44
CA SER A 288 6.31 8.46 -25.21
C SER A 288 5.75 7.81 -23.94
N LEU A 289 4.83 6.86 -24.06
CA LEU A 289 4.17 6.25 -22.91
C LEU A 289 5.17 5.41 -22.11
N ARG A 290 5.27 5.68 -20.81
CA ARG A 290 6.22 5.06 -19.89
C ARG A 290 5.54 4.28 -18.78
N ARG A 291 4.45 4.83 -18.24
CA ARG A 291 3.71 4.26 -17.10
C ARG A 291 2.27 4.07 -17.50
N ILE A 292 1.80 2.84 -17.33
CA ILE A 292 0.45 2.43 -17.70
C ILE A 292 -0.17 1.76 -16.50
N HIS A 293 -1.33 2.24 -16.08
CA HIS A 293 -2.15 1.65 -15.04
C HIS A 293 -3.56 1.49 -15.59
N LEU A 294 -4.00 0.25 -15.82
CA LEU A 294 -5.35 -0.04 -16.29
C LEU A 294 -6.10 -0.78 -15.18
N GLY A 295 -7.12 -0.17 -14.62
CA GLY A 295 -8.08 -0.80 -13.73
C GLY A 295 -9.35 -1.16 -14.50
N LEU A 296 -9.86 -2.37 -14.31
CA LEU A 296 -11.16 -2.76 -14.83
C LEU A 296 -12.24 -2.59 -13.76
N GLN A 297 -13.34 -1.91 -14.06
CA GLN A 297 -14.49 -1.94 -13.16
C GLN A 297 -15.26 -3.27 -13.32
N LYS A 298 -16.06 -3.66 -12.31
CA LYS A 298 -16.72 -4.97 -12.25
C LYS A 298 -17.64 -5.19 -13.45
N PHE A 299 -17.29 -6.11 -14.34
CA PHE A 299 -18.16 -6.58 -15.40
C PHE A 299 -18.86 -7.88 -15.04
N PRO A 300 -20.19 -7.94 -15.11
CA PRO A 300 -20.90 -9.22 -15.15
C PRO A 300 -20.82 -9.92 -16.52
N ASN A 301 -20.24 -9.28 -17.56
CA ASN A 301 -20.21 -9.82 -18.93
C ASN A 301 -18.86 -9.57 -19.63
N ASP A 302 -18.24 -10.62 -20.19
CA ASP A 302 -16.93 -10.67 -20.89
C ASP A 302 -16.75 -9.74 -22.13
N ARG A 303 -17.73 -8.88 -22.45
CA ARG A 303 -17.81 -8.20 -23.75
C ARG A 303 -16.80 -7.05 -23.94
N CYS A 304 -16.20 -6.54 -22.88
CA CYS A 304 -15.36 -5.32 -22.91
C CYS A 304 -13.85 -5.57 -23.08
N LEU A 305 -13.46 -6.81 -23.31
CA LEU A 305 -12.07 -7.23 -23.26
C LEU A 305 -11.23 -7.00 -24.54
N PRO A 306 -11.77 -7.13 -25.75
CA PRO A 306 -10.95 -7.08 -26.97
C PRO A 306 -10.17 -5.77 -27.13
N ALA A 307 -10.76 -4.62 -26.77
CA ALA A 307 -10.10 -3.33 -26.92
C ALA A 307 -8.85 -3.19 -26.04
N ILE A 308 -8.90 -3.74 -24.83
CA ILE A 308 -7.80 -3.71 -23.87
C ILE A 308 -6.68 -4.64 -24.36
N TRP A 309 -7.03 -5.83 -24.84
CA TRP A 309 -6.04 -6.78 -25.36
C TRP A 309 -5.37 -6.27 -26.62
N ASN A 310 -6.14 -5.67 -27.54
CA ASN A 310 -5.58 -4.99 -28.71
C ASN A 310 -4.62 -3.87 -28.29
N PHE A 311 -5.00 -3.06 -27.30
CA PHE A 311 -4.11 -2.02 -26.77
C PHE A 311 -2.81 -2.62 -26.23
N VAL A 312 -2.89 -3.68 -25.41
CA VAL A 312 -1.72 -4.39 -24.87
C VAL A 312 -0.86 -5.00 -25.98
N ASP A 313 -1.49 -5.55 -27.03
CA ASP A 313 -0.80 -6.15 -28.17
C ASP A 313 -0.03 -5.14 -29.01
N GLU A 314 -0.55 -3.92 -29.08
CA GLU A 314 0.06 -2.81 -29.81
C GLU A 314 1.10 -2.06 -28.97
N LEU A 315 1.22 -2.29 -27.66
CA LEU A 315 2.19 -1.59 -26.80
C LEU A 315 3.64 -1.64 -27.29
N PRO A 316 4.16 -2.77 -27.81
CA PRO A 316 5.55 -2.82 -28.28
C PRO A 316 5.84 -1.85 -29.43
N GLU A 317 4.86 -1.64 -30.30
CA GLU A 317 4.98 -0.79 -31.48
C GLU A 317 4.58 0.65 -31.16
N SER A 318 3.51 0.82 -30.39
CA SER A 318 2.96 2.12 -30.05
C SER A 318 3.72 2.81 -28.92
N ALA A 319 4.28 2.07 -27.96
CA ALA A 319 4.90 2.55 -26.73
C ALA A 319 6.18 1.75 -26.34
N PRO A 320 7.21 1.73 -27.20
CA PRO A 320 8.44 0.94 -26.96
C PRO A 320 9.24 1.41 -25.73
N GLN A 321 8.96 2.61 -25.21
CA GLN A 321 9.60 3.16 -24.01
C GLN A 321 8.87 2.82 -22.71
N SER A 322 7.87 1.94 -22.74
CA SER A 322 7.12 1.53 -21.56
C SER A 322 8.04 0.89 -20.51
N GLU A 323 8.08 1.49 -19.32
CA GLU A 323 8.91 1.05 -18.19
C GLU A 323 8.08 0.34 -17.12
N ARG A 324 6.81 0.71 -16.98
CA ARG A 324 5.90 0.17 -15.96
C ARG A 324 4.53 -0.08 -16.55
N PHE A 325 4.04 -1.30 -16.35
CA PHE A 325 2.71 -1.73 -16.74
C PHE A 325 2.02 -2.40 -15.56
N ASP A 326 1.01 -1.73 -15.03
CA ASP A 326 0.13 -2.23 -13.99
C ASP A 326 -1.25 -2.47 -14.59
N LEU A 327 -1.75 -3.68 -14.41
CA LEU A 327 -3.01 -4.14 -14.95
C LEU A 327 -3.80 -4.77 -13.80
N GLY A 328 -4.76 -4.00 -13.28
CA GLY A 328 -5.72 -4.42 -12.28
C GLY A 328 -6.94 -5.03 -12.96
N ILE A 329 -6.93 -6.34 -13.16
CA ILE A 329 -8.06 -7.06 -13.74
C ILE A 329 -8.85 -7.75 -12.64
N PHE A 330 -10.18 -7.58 -12.68
CA PHE A 330 -11.08 -8.41 -11.92
C PHE A 330 -11.65 -9.47 -12.87
N PHE A 331 -11.59 -10.74 -12.46
CA PHE A 331 -12.27 -11.88 -13.09
C PHE A 331 -11.72 -12.40 -14.43
N ILE A 332 -10.80 -11.71 -15.09
CA ILE A 332 -10.41 -12.07 -16.45
C ILE A 332 -8.95 -12.51 -16.56
N ARG A 333 -8.73 -13.60 -17.30
CA ARG A 333 -7.40 -14.10 -17.67
C ARG A 333 -6.80 -13.22 -18.75
N LEU A 334 -5.52 -12.90 -18.59
CA LEU A 334 -4.72 -12.28 -19.61
C LEU A 334 -4.50 -13.28 -20.78
N PRO A 335 -4.94 -12.97 -22.02
CA PRO A 335 -4.83 -13.92 -23.13
C PRO A 335 -3.38 -14.22 -23.52
N ASP A 336 -3.10 -15.42 -24.03
CA ASP A 336 -1.72 -15.87 -24.32
C ASP A 336 -0.98 -14.98 -25.34
N HIS A 337 -1.70 -14.41 -26.31
CA HIS A 337 -1.11 -13.49 -27.29
C HIS A 337 -0.55 -12.22 -26.62
N THR A 338 -1.21 -11.71 -25.57
CA THR A 338 -0.75 -10.51 -24.88
C THR A 338 0.56 -10.73 -24.12
N HIS A 339 0.82 -11.96 -23.64
CA HIS A 339 2.12 -12.30 -23.05
C HIS A 339 3.23 -12.17 -24.08
N HIS A 340 3.01 -12.68 -25.30
CA HIS A 340 3.96 -12.56 -26.40
C HIS A 340 4.19 -11.09 -26.81
N SER A 341 3.16 -10.27 -26.76
CA SER A 341 3.29 -8.84 -26.97
C SER A 341 4.11 -8.18 -25.87
N LEU A 342 3.82 -8.44 -24.59
CA LEU A 342 4.59 -7.89 -23.47
C LEU A 342 6.07 -8.27 -23.51
N ARG A 343 6.43 -9.46 -24.00
CA ARG A 343 7.83 -9.86 -24.23
C ARG A 343 8.59 -8.92 -25.17
N ARG A 344 7.90 -8.28 -26.12
CA ARG A 344 8.51 -7.31 -27.04
C ARG A 344 8.76 -5.94 -26.37
N CYS A 345 8.21 -5.68 -25.18
CA CYS A 345 8.45 -4.46 -24.41
C CYS A 345 9.79 -4.55 -23.64
N GLN A 346 10.92 -4.41 -24.35
CA GLN A 346 12.27 -4.60 -23.80
C GLN A 346 12.64 -3.67 -22.63
N ASN A 347 11.96 -2.53 -22.50
CA ASN A 347 12.18 -1.56 -21.42
C ASN A 347 11.33 -1.83 -20.17
N LEU A 348 10.47 -2.85 -20.18
CA LEU A 348 9.55 -3.12 -19.09
C LEU A 348 10.32 -3.57 -17.84
N ARG A 349 10.25 -2.75 -16.79
CA ARG A 349 10.89 -2.97 -15.49
C ARG A 349 9.93 -3.49 -14.45
N ILE A 350 8.70 -2.97 -14.47
CA ILE A 350 7.67 -3.29 -13.49
C ILE A 350 6.46 -3.83 -14.24
N LEU A 351 6.09 -5.06 -13.94
CA LEU A 351 4.86 -5.69 -14.42
C LEU A 351 4.04 -6.12 -13.22
N GLN A 352 2.83 -5.58 -13.09
CA GLN A 352 1.87 -6.00 -12.08
C GLN A 352 0.58 -6.42 -12.74
N VAL A 353 0.22 -7.70 -12.63
CA VAL A 353 -1.05 -8.25 -13.09
C VAL A 353 -1.79 -8.75 -11.87
N PHE A 354 -2.76 -7.96 -11.41
CA PHE A 354 -3.60 -8.32 -10.28
C PHE A 354 -4.81 -9.07 -10.80
N TYR A 355 -5.08 -10.23 -10.20
CA TYR A 355 -6.34 -10.96 -10.33
C TYR A 355 -6.95 -11.09 -8.95
N GLU A 356 -8.15 -10.55 -8.77
CA GLU A 356 -8.99 -10.81 -7.60
C GLU A 356 -10.14 -11.73 -8.07
N PRO A 357 -10.16 -13.01 -7.67
CA PRO A 357 -11.27 -13.86 -8.02
C PRO A 357 -12.51 -13.45 -7.19
N TYR A 358 -13.67 -13.33 -7.81
CA TYR A 358 -14.97 -13.23 -7.16
C TYR A 358 -15.99 -13.68 -8.21
N GLY A 359 -16.43 -14.93 -8.14
CA GLY A 359 -17.48 -15.41 -9.04
C GLY A 359 -17.40 -16.89 -9.35
N LEU A 360 -18.58 -17.47 -9.61
CA LEU A 360 -18.86 -18.90 -9.76
C LEU A 360 -18.37 -19.54 -11.05
N ASP A 361 -18.04 -18.75 -12.07
CA ASP A 361 -17.55 -19.23 -13.37
C ASP A 361 -16.05 -18.93 -13.47
N ALA A 362 -15.25 -19.72 -12.75
CA ALA A 362 -13.82 -19.57 -12.67
C ALA A 362 -13.17 -19.65 -14.06
N ALA A 363 -12.73 -18.50 -14.56
CA ALA A 363 -11.87 -18.42 -15.74
C ALA A 363 -10.70 -19.42 -15.60
N SER A 364 -10.34 -20.05 -16.72
CA SER A 364 -9.19 -20.97 -16.78
C SER A 364 -7.95 -20.34 -16.14
N PRO A 365 -7.13 -21.10 -15.41
CA PRO A 365 -5.97 -20.56 -14.71
C PRO A 365 -5.00 -19.92 -15.71
N THR A 366 -4.29 -18.87 -15.28
CA THR A 366 -3.16 -18.32 -16.04
C THR A 366 -2.16 -19.45 -16.29
N ASP A 367 -1.94 -19.77 -17.56
CA ASP A 367 -1.03 -20.83 -17.96
C ASP A 367 0.41 -20.48 -17.48
N PRO A 368 1.10 -21.39 -16.77
CA PRO A 368 2.51 -21.22 -16.44
C PRO A 368 3.41 -20.84 -17.63
N SER A 369 3.01 -21.15 -18.87
CA SER A 369 3.71 -20.72 -20.09
C SER A 369 3.91 -19.20 -20.16
N ALA A 370 3.00 -18.41 -19.58
CA ALA A 370 3.10 -16.96 -19.46
C ALA A 370 4.39 -16.53 -18.77
N LEU A 371 4.80 -17.24 -17.72
CA LEU A 371 6.02 -16.93 -16.98
C LEU A 371 7.28 -17.23 -17.78
N GLY A 372 7.23 -18.22 -18.68
CA GLY A 372 8.31 -18.45 -19.63
C GLY A 372 8.54 -17.23 -20.50
N VAL A 373 7.46 -16.72 -21.11
CA VAL A 373 7.49 -15.53 -21.95
C VAL A 373 7.98 -14.29 -21.19
N LEU A 374 7.52 -14.11 -19.94
CA LEU A 374 7.92 -12.98 -19.10
C LEU A 374 9.35 -13.09 -18.55
N SER A 375 9.88 -14.32 -18.41
CA SER A 375 11.26 -14.53 -17.94
C SER A 375 12.32 -14.04 -18.93
N GLU A 376 11.93 -13.86 -20.20
CA GLU A 376 12.81 -13.32 -21.24
C GLU A 376 12.99 -11.79 -21.16
N LEU A 377 12.26 -11.10 -20.29
CA LEU A 377 12.39 -9.66 -20.10
C LEU A 377 13.61 -9.34 -19.22
N GLU A 378 14.75 -9.08 -19.87
CA GLU A 378 16.04 -8.84 -19.19
C GLU A 378 16.04 -7.66 -18.21
N GLN A 379 15.16 -6.67 -18.40
CA GLN A 379 15.06 -5.48 -17.53
C GLN A 379 14.00 -5.61 -16.43
N LEU A 380 13.23 -6.70 -16.41
CA LEU A 380 12.13 -6.89 -15.46
C LEU A 380 12.70 -7.04 -14.04
N ASN A 381 12.49 -6.02 -13.21
CA ASN A 381 13.01 -5.94 -11.85
C ASN A 381 11.94 -6.21 -10.79
N ARG A 382 10.66 -6.01 -11.12
CA ARG A 382 9.52 -6.25 -10.25
C ARG A 382 8.41 -6.92 -11.03
N LEU A 383 7.99 -8.07 -10.52
CA LEU A 383 6.91 -8.85 -11.08
C LEU A 383 5.89 -9.13 -9.98
N HIS A 384 4.65 -8.71 -10.19
CA HIS A 384 3.51 -9.21 -9.43
C HIS A 384 2.59 -9.91 -10.39
N PHE A 385 2.28 -11.18 -10.15
CA PHE A 385 1.22 -11.88 -10.85
C PHE A 385 0.34 -12.68 -9.90
N SER A 386 -0.87 -12.98 -10.36
CA SER A 386 -1.81 -13.85 -9.68
C SER A 386 -2.07 -15.12 -10.50
N LEU A 387 -2.15 -16.26 -9.82
CA LEU A 387 -2.59 -17.55 -10.38
C LEU A 387 -4.04 -17.81 -9.94
N GLY A 388 -4.88 -18.25 -10.87
CA GLY A 388 -6.28 -18.60 -10.59
C GLY A 388 -6.40 -19.88 -9.74
N SER A 389 -7.52 -20.04 -9.02
CA SER A 389 -7.78 -21.18 -8.12
C SER A 389 -8.10 -22.49 -8.86
N ALA A 390 -8.36 -22.45 -10.17
CA ALA A 390 -8.86 -23.59 -10.91
C ALA A 390 -7.90 -24.78 -10.84
N THR A 391 -8.41 -25.84 -10.23
CA THR A 391 -7.81 -27.09 -9.75
C THR A 391 -7.28 -28.02 -10.83
N SER A 392 -6.96 -27.53 -12.03
CA SER A 392 -6.52 -28.45 -13.08
C SER A 392 -5.14 -29.03 -12.74
N PRO A 393 -5.01 -30.37 -12.57
CA PRO A 393 -3.79 -31.04 -12.14
C PRO A 393 -2.66 -31.03 -13.20
N VAL A 394 -2.68 -30.12 -14.16
CA VAL A 394 -1.81 -30.13 -15.36
C VAL A 394 -0.34 -29.81 -15.03
N VAL A 395 -0.03 -29.29 -13.84
CA VAL A 395 1.38 -29.21 -13.38
C VAL A 395 1.93 -30.58 -12.95
N HIS A 396 1.09 -31.62 -12.82
CA HIS A 396 1.54 -32.98 -12.54
C HIS A 396 2.02 -33.69 -13.81
N LYS A 397 3.28 -33.43 -14.16
CA LYS A 397 4.29 -34.40 -14.64
C LYS A 397 5.53 -33.61 -15.02
N HIS A 398 6.27 -33.19 -14.00
CA HIS A 398 7.61 -32.61 -14.12
C HIS A 398 7.69 -31.39 -15.07
N PRO A 399 7.47 -30.15 -14.57
CA PRO A 399 7.98 -28.99 -15.28
C PRO A 399 9.46 -29.26 -15.60
N PRO A 400 9.92 -29.05 -16.85
CA PRO A 400 11.32 -29.28 -17.20
C PRO A 400 12.20 -28.48 -16.23
N SER A 401 13.26 -29.12 -15.72
CA SER A 401 14.17 -28.53 -14.74
C SER A 401 14.60 -27.13 -15.19
N ARG A 402 14.19 -26.09 -14.43
CA ARG A 402 14.47 -24.67 -14.69
C ARG A 402 13.99 -24.16 -16.06
N ALA A 403 12.68 -24.21 -16.27
CA ALA A 403 12.03 -23.66 -17.47
C ALA A 403 12.16 -22.12 -17.60
N PHE A 404 12.27 -21.40 -16.48
CA PHE A 404 12.20 -19.94 -16.45
C PHE A 404 13.46 -19.35 -15.81
N ASN A 405 14.05 -18.31 -16.41
CA ASN A 405 15.26 -17.68 -15.87
C ASN A 405 15.12 -16.16 -15.76
N PHE A 406 14.91 -15.67 -14.53
CA PHE A 406 14.77 -14.25 -14.24
C PHE A 406 16.11 -13.66 -13.78
N LEU A 407 16.84 -13.05 -14.70
CA LEU A 407 18.20 -12.51 -14.45
C LEU A 407 18.22 -11.22 -13.63
N SER A 408 17.22 -10.35 -13.80
CA SER A 408 17.17 -9.02 -13.18
C SER A 408 16.08 -8.85 -12.13
N LEU A 409 15.27 -9.87 -11.90
CA LEU A 409 14.12 -9.76 -11.00
C LEU A 409 14.59 -9.62 -9.55
N THR A 410 14.27 -8.47 -8.96
CA THR A 410 14.62 -8.12 -7.57
C THR A 410 13.47 -8.31 -6.60
N ARG A 411 12.23 -8.17 -7.08
CA ARG A 411 11.03 -8.40 -6.28
C ARG A 411 10.02 -9.24 -7.03
N LEU A 412 9.55 -10.28 -6.37
CA LEU A 412 8.54 -11.19 -6.87
C LEU A 412 7.36 -11.20 -5.91
N ALA A 413 6.18 -10.88 -6.41
CA ALA A 413 4.92 -11.03 -5.69
C ALA A 413 4.02 -12.05 -6.42
N ILE A 414 3.64 -13.11 -5.74
CA ILE A 414 2.79 -14.19 -6.27
C ILE A 414 1.50 -14.17 -5.46
N SER A 415 0.35 -14.12 -6.13
CA SER A 415 -0.95 -14.34 -5.47
C SER A 415 -1.54 -15.65 -5.99
N ALA A 416 -1.51 -16.72 -5.21
CA ALA A 416 -1.82 -18.07 -5.68
C ALA A 416 -2.28 -18.96 -4.53
N VAL A 417 -2.81 -20.15 -4.82
CA VAL A 417 -2.94 -21.19 -3.79
C VAL A 417 -1.57 -21.82 -3.51
N TRP A 418 -1.33 -22.28 -2.27
CA TRP A 418 0.00 -22.76 -1.87
C TRP A 418 0.54 -23.92 -2.72
N SER A 419 -0.34 -24.83 -3.14
CA SER A 419 -0.01 -25.97 -4.01
C SER A 419 0.57 -25.55 -5.37
N GLN A 420 0.33 -24.33 -5.82
CA GLN A 420 0.88 -23.77 -7.05
C GLN A 420 2.23 -23.07 -6.81
N VAL A 421 2.48 -22.54 -5.61
CA VAL A 421 3.69 -21.75 -5.31
C VAL A 421 4.95 -22.59 -5.43
N VAL A 422 4.97 -23.80 -4.86
CA VAL A 422 6.17 -24.65 -4.84
C VAL A 422 6.59 -25.10 -6.26
N PRO A 423 5.70 -25.70 -7.09
CA PRO A 423 6.07 -26.08 -8.47
C PRO A 423 6.54 -24.90 -9.32
N LEU A 424 5.93 -23.73 -9.12
CA LEU A 424 6.27 -22.50 -9.82
C LEU A 424 7.68 -22.02 -9.50
N MET A 425 7.98 -21.95 -8.21
CA MET A 425 9.31 -21.58 -7.73
C MET A 425 10.34 -22.64 -8.15
N ALA A 426 9.96 -23.92 -8.24
CA ALA A 426 10.83 -25.01 -8.68
C ALA A 426 11.19 -24.89 -10.18
N ALA A 427 10.27 -24.38 -10.98
CA ALA A 427 10.42 -24.19 -12.42
C ALA A 427 11.22 -22.93 -12.81
N ALA A 428 11.47 -22.02 -11.87
CA ALA A 428 12.15 -20.75 -12.12
C ALA A 428 13.51 -20.65 -11.43
N SER A 429 14.46 -19.92 -12.03
CA SER A 429 15.70 -19.48 -11.38
C SER A 429 15.75 -17.96 -11.26
N PHE A 430 16.28 -17.47 -10.15
CA PHE A 430 16.31 -16.05 -9.81
C PHE A 430 17.72 -15.57 -9.49
N GLY A 431 18.27 -14.73 -10.36
CA GLY A 431 19.65 -14.26 -10.24
C GLY A 431 19.86 -13.15 -9.21
N LYS A 432 18.84 -12.33 -8.93
CA LYS A 432 18.94 -11.11 -8.09
C LYS A 432 17.75 -10.90 -7.15
N LEU A 433 16.98 -11.95 -6.86
CA LEU A 433 15.74 -11.82 -6.10
C LEU A 433 16.05 -11.51 -4.63
N ALA A 434 15.69 -10.30 -4.21
CA ALA A 434 15.88 -9.80 -2.86
C ALA A 434 14.60 -9.83 -2.01
N SER A 435 13.42 -9.76 -2.64
CA SER A 435 12.13 -9.71 -1.94
C SER A 435 11.11 -10.66 -2.58
N LEU A 436 10.61 -11.60 -1.78
CA LEU A 436 9.58 -12.56 -2.17
C LEU A 436 8.32 -12.33 -1.34
N VAL A 437 7.21 -12.02 -2.00
CA VAL A 437 5.89 -11.82 -1.40
C VAL A 437 4.94 -12.87 -1.93
N ILE A 438 4.38 -13.70 -1.06
CA ILE A 438 3.40 -14.72 -1.40
C ILE A 438 2.08 -14.34 -0.73
N LYS A 439 1.06 -14.08 -1.53
CA LYS A 439 -0.32 -13.89 -1.10
C LYS A 439 -1.07 -15.18 -1.37
N VAL A 440 -1.29 -15.96 -0.33
CA VAL A 440 -2.05 -17.21 -0.40
C VAL A 440 -3.54 -16.87 -0.43
N GLY A 441 -4.16 -17.12 -1.58
CA GLY A 441 -5.62 -17.07 -1.71
C GLY A 441 -6.25 -18.29 -1.05
N GLU A 442 -7.40 -18.11 -0.38
CA GLU A 442 -8.24 -19.25 0.02
C GLU A 442 -9.05 -19.74 -1.19
N PRO A 443 -9.32 -21.06 -1.29
CA PRO A 443 -10.40 -21.54 -2.15
C PRO A 443 -11.72 -20.92 -1.68
N TYR A 444 -12.59 -20.52 -2.62
CA TYR A 444 -13.81 -19.78 -2.28
C TYR A 444 -14.78 -20.65 -1.49
N PRO A 445 -15.40 -20.13 -0.40
CA PRO A 445 -16.28 -20.92 0.46
C PRO A 445 -17.58 -21.40 -0.20
N TRP A 446 -17.91 -20.90 -1.39
CA TRP A 446 -19.09 -21.33 -2.15
C TRP A 446 -18.81 -22.47 -3.13
N GLU A 447 -17.55 -22.84 -3.37
CA GLU A 447 -17.25 -24.10 -4.07
C GLU A 447 -17.65 -25.23 -3.11
N THR A 448 -18.86 -25.74 -3.30
CA THR A 448 -19.44 -26.86 -2.53
C THR A 448 -18.72 -28.19 -2.79
N SER A 449 -17.51 -28.18 -3.35
CA SER A 449 -16.68 -29.38 -3.44
C SER A 449 -16.25 -29.75 -2.02
N PRO A 450 -16.46 -31.01 -1.59
CA PRO A 450 -16.01 -31.51 -0.29
C PRO A 450 -14.48 -31.67 -0.18
N ASP A 451 -13.70 -31.06 -1.08
CA ASP A 451 -12.24 -31.08 -1.00
C ASP A 451 -11.79 -30.32 0.25
N PRO A 452 -10.92 -30.92 1.08
CA PRO A 452 -10.63 -30.42 2.42
C PRO A 452 -9.88 -29.07 2.32
N PRO A 453 -10.43 -27.97 2.87
CA PRO A 453 -10.00 -26.60 2.56
C PRO A 453 -8.53 -26.27 2.87
N LEU A 454 -7.84 -27.08 3.68
CA LEU A 454 -6.48 -26.78 4.14
C LEU A 454 -5.60 -28.04 4.29
N GLU A 455 -6.13 -29.27 4.28
CA GLU A 455 -5.41 -30.50 4.72
C GLU A 455 -4.12 -30.79 3.94
N HIS A 456 -3.95 -30.16 2.78
CA HIS A 456 -2.80 -30.33 1.90
C HIS A 456 -1.61 -29.41 2.25
N TRP A 457 -1.71 -28.55 3.27
CA TRP A 457 -0.56 -27.83 3.82
C TRP A 457 0.23 -28.76 4.75
N GLY A 458 0.70 -29.90 4.22
CA GLY A 458 1.52 -30.84 4.97
C GLY A 458 2.88 -30.22 5.34
N THR A 459 3.54 -30.77 6.36
CA THR A 459 4.92 -30.40 6.75
C THR A 459 5.89 -30.39 5.58
N ASP A 460 5.65 -31.25 4.60
CA ASP A 460 6.46 -31.38 3.40
C ASP A 460 6.39 -30.13 2.53
N ALA A 461 5.27 -29.39 2.55
CA ALA A 461 5.07 -28.25 1.66
C ALA A 461 5.98 -27.07 1.99
N TRP A 462 6.25 -26.80 3.28
CA TRP A 462 7.22 -25.77 3.67
C TRP A 462 8.65 -26.24 3.43
N THR A 463 8.97 -27.49 3.75
CA THR A 463 10.30 -28.06 3.48
C THR A 463 10.63 -27.99 1.98
N SER A 464 9.69 -28.40 1.13
CA SER A 464 9.82 -28.28 -0.32
C SER A 464 9.93 -26.83 -0.78
N PHE A 465 9.18 -25.90 -0.17
CA PHE A 465 9.33 -24.48 -0.47
C PHE A 465 10.74 -23.97 -0.14
N VAL A 466 11.25 -24.24 1.05
CA VAL A 466 12.59 -23.85 1.49
C VAL A 466 13.67 -24.46 0.60
N GLU A 467 13.55 -25.75 0.27
CA GLU A 467 14.48 -26.44 -0.62
C GLU A 467 14.47 -25.81 -2.03
N VAL A 468 13.29 -25.48 -2.55
CA VAL A 468 13.16 -24.80 -3.84
C VAL A 468 13.77 -23.40 -3.80
N VAL A 469 13.49 -22.61 -2.77
CA VAL A 469 14.09 -21.28 -2.56
C VAL A 469 15.61 -21.40 -2.52
N ARG A 470 16.15 -22.36 -1.75
CA ARG A 470 17.59 -22.65 -1.66
C ARG A 470 18.21 -22.98 -3.02
N ASN A 471 17.54 -23.82 -3.81
CA ASN A 471 18.10 -24.34 -5.06
C ASN A 471 17.98 -23.38 -6.26
N ASN A 472 17.08 -22.38 -6.17
CA ASN A 472 16.72 -21.53 -7.30
C ASN A 472 16.99 -20.04 -7.10
N ILE A 473 17.28 -19.59 -5.88
CA ILE A 473 17.67 -18.21 -5.61
C ILE A 473 19.19 -18.17 -5.41
N ASN A 474 19.90 -17.54 -6.35
CA ASN A 474 21.37 -17.50 -6.33
C ASN A 474 21.95 -16.35 -5.50
N HIS A 475 21.09 -15.43 -5.03
CA HIS A 475 21.49 -14.22 -4.31
C HIS A 475 20.91 -14.22 -2.90
N ALA A 476 21.53 -13.44 -2.02
CA ALA A 476 21.00 -13.08 -0.72
C ALA A 476 19.57 -12.54 -0.84
N ILE A 477 18.59 -13.31 -0.35
CA ILE A 477 17.22 -12.86 -0.20
C ILE A 477 17.10 -12.09 1.12
N GLU A 478 16.57 -10.87 1.05
CA GLU A 478 16.49 -9.94 2.19
C GLU A 478 15.10 -9.97 2.84
N GLU A 479 14.06 -10.30 2.07
CA GLU A 479 12.67 -10.25 2.51
C GLU A 479 11.87 -11.47 2.04
N ILE A 480 11.22 -12.14 2.98
CA ILE A 480 10.18 -13.15 2.71
C ILE A 480 8.91 -12.71 3.44
N THR A 481 7.84 -12.53 2.67
CA THR A 481 6.51 -12.22 3.20
C THR A 481 5.51 -13.25 2.69
N VAL A 482 4.83 -13.94 3.60
CA VAL A 482 3.71 -14.84 3.29
C VAL A 482 2.47 -14.30 4.00
N ARG A 483 1.40 -14.06 3.24
CA ARG A 483 0.13 -13.54 3.76
C ARG A 483 -1.01 -14.36 3.22
N THR A 484 -2.09 -14.45 3.97
CA THR A 484 -3.36 -14.95 3.45
C THR A 484 -4.33 -13.79 3.24
N ASP A 485 -5.20 -13.88 2.24
CA ASP A 485 -6.26 -12.88 2.02
C ASP A 485 -7.45 -13.03 2.99
N THR A 486 -7.27 -13.85 4.02
CA THR A 486 -8.39 -14.55 4.60
C THR A 486 -9.15 -13.64 5.57
N ARG A 487 -10.42 -13.43 5.23
CA ARG A 487 -11.44 -12.84 6.11
C ARG A 487 -11.96 -13.87 7.11
N VAL A 488 -11.51 -15.11 7.00
CA VAL A 488 -11.96 -16.26 7.79
C VAL A 488 -11.32 -16.22 9.16
N ARG A 489 -12.17 -16.12 10.18
CA ARG A 489 -11.80 -16.06 11.60
C ARG A 489 -11.51 -17.43 12.20
N GLU A 490 -11.80 -18.52 11.48
CA GLU A 490 -11.79 -19.88 12.01
C GLU A 490 -11.08 -20.81 11.04
N VAL A 491 -9.79 -21.03 11.29
CA VAL A 491 -9.03 -22.10 10.64
C VAL A 491 -9.31 -23.39 11.41
N PRO A 492 -9.70 -24.50 10.75
CA PRO A 492 -9.92 -25.78 11.42
C PRO A 492 -8.69 -26.21 12.26
N GLU A 493 -8.90 -26.59 13.53
CA GLU A 493 -7.85 -26.89 14.53
C GLU A 493 -6.83 -27.98 14.14
N GLN A 494 -7.13 -28.74 13.08
CA GLN A 494 -6.38 -29.93 12.67
C GLN A 494 -5.30 -29.65 11.63
N VAL A 495 -5.25 -28.43 11.07
CA VAL A 495 -4.55 -28.23 9.80
C VAL A 495 -3.41 -27.23 9.90
N GLY A 496 -2.30 -27.62 10.50
CA GLY A 496 -1.12 -26.75 10.48
C GLY A 496 0.19 -27.52 10.37
N VAL A 497 1.13 -26.90 9.69
CA VAL A 497 2.50 -27.37 9.55
C VAL A 497 3.22 -27.19 10.89
N ARG A 498 3.84 -28.25 11.43
CA ARG A 498 4.95 -28.05 12.37
C ARG A 498 6.09 -27.48 11.59
N LEU A 499 6.68 -26.37 12.05
CA LEU A 499 7.84 -25.81 11.38
C LEU A 499 8.89 -26.89 11.13
N PRO A 500 9.27 -27.13 9.86
CA PRO A 500 10.42 -27.94 9.56
C PRO A 500 11.65 -27.35 10.22
N ASN A 501 12.68 -28.19 10.37
CA ASN A 501 13.93 -27.87 11.06
C ASN A 501 14.55 -26.56 10.51
N LEU A 502 14.29 -25.44 11.17
CA LEU A 502 14.70 -24.10 10.72
C LEU A 502 16.22 -23.93 10.62
N GLY A 503 17.01 -24.87 11.17
CA GLY A 503 18.46 -24.93 10.92
C GLY A 503 18.82 -25.03 9.44
N ASP A 504 17.89 -25.50 8.60
CA ASP A 504 18.01 -25.49 7.15
C ASP A 504 17.96 -24.07 6.53
N LEU A 505 17.57 -23.03 7.28
CA LEU A 505 17.55 -21.65 6.80
C LEU A 505 18.90 -20.94 6.89
N SER A 506 20.00 -21.63 7.21
CA SER A 506 21.34 -21.03 7.26
C SER A 506 21.77 -20.36 5.95
N PHE A 507 21.24 -20.80 4.80
CA PHE A 507 21.45 -20.12 3.50
C PHE A 507 20.74 -18.77 3.39
N LEU A 508 19.84 -18.44 4.32
CA LEU A 508 19.11 -17.18 4.43
C LEU A 508 19.74 -16.22 5.45
N SER A 509 21.05 -16.32 5.70
CA SER A 509 21.74 -15.49 6.71
C SER A 509 21.61 -13.97 6.49
N ASP A 510 21.37 -13.54 5.24
CA ASP A 510 21.17 -12.13 4.86
C ASP A 510 19.73 -11.63 5.03
N LEU A 511 18.82 -12.48 5.52
CA LEU A 511 17.41 -12.15 5.63
C LEU A 511 17.18 -11.09 6.72
N THR A 512 16.62 -9.95 6.32
CA THR A 512 16.31 -8.83 7.22
C THR A 512 14.84 -8.77 7.61
N LYS A 513 13.97 -9.39 6.82
CA LYS A 513 12.52 -9.39 7.06
C LYS A 513 11.89 -10.75 6.79
N ILE A 514 11.27 -11.30 7.83
CA ILE A 514 10.32 -12.42 7.75
C ILE A 514 8.95 -11.90 8.21
N HIS A 515 7.94 -12.05 7.37
CA HIS A 515 6.57 -11.69 7.72
C HIS A 515 5.59 -12.76 7.25
N ILE A 516 5.19 -13.64 8.15
CA ILE A 516 4.23 -14.71 7.92
C ILE A 516 2.96 -14.36 8.70
N ALA A 517 2.10 -13.56 8.06
CA ALA A 517 0.82 -13.07 8.61
C ALA A 517 -0.36 -13.93 8.16
N CYS A 518 -0.14 -15.22 8.16
CA CYS A 518 -1.17 -16.22 8.06
C CYS A 518 -0.87 -17.26 9.13
N PRO A 519 -1.89 -17.94 9.67
CA PRO A 519 -1.68 -19.01 10.62
C PRO A 519 -1.21 -20.26 9.85
N PHE A 520 -0.08 -20.14 9.16
CA PHE A 520 0.53 -21.17 8.34
C PHE A 520 1.11 -22.28 9.22
N PHE A 521 1.66 -21.88 10.36
CA PHE A 521 2.18 -22.79 11.35
C PHE A 521 1.10 -23.18 12.34
N ARG A 522 1.02 -24.47 12.68
CA ARG A 522 0.08 -24.92 13.73
C ARG A 522 0.45 -24.32 15.07
N THR A 523 1.71 -24.49 15.43
CA THR A 523 2.31 -24.14 16.71
C THR A 523 3.78 -23.79 16.50
N LEU A 524 4.33 -22.98 17.39
CA LEU A 524 5.75 -22.69 17.52
C LEU A 524 6.26 -23.18 18.88
N SER A 525 7.54 -23.54 18.96
CA SER A 525 8.27 -23.82 20.19
C SER A 525 9.42 -22.82 20.41
N ASN A 526 9.98 -22.79 21.62
CA ASN A 526 11.15 -21.97 21.91
C ASN A 526 12.40 -22.45 21.15
N GLU A 527 12.48 -23.75 20.88
CA GLU A 527 13.52 -24.39 20.08
C GLU A 527 13.44 -23.89 18.63
N ASP A 528 12.24 -23.80 18.04
CA ASP A 528 12.03 -23.23 16.70
C ASP A 528 12.54 -21.78 16.62
N ILE A 529 12.21 -20.96 17.63
CA ILE A 529 12.67 -19.57 17.70
C ILE A 529 14.19 -19.48 17.83
N THR A 530 14.81 -20.39 18.58
CA THR A 530 16.27 -20.46 18.73
C THR A 530 16.93 -20.77 17.39
N CYS A 531 16.48 -21.83 16.72
CA CYS A 531 16.99 -22.21 15.40
C CYS A 531 16.81 -21.09 14.37
N LEU A 532 15.67 -20.38 14.39
CA LEU A 532 15.44 -19.24 13.49
C LEU A 532 16.43 -18.10 13.75
N ALA A 533 16.63 -17.76 15.02
CA ALA A 533 17.48 -16.65 15.41
C ALA A 533 18.96 -16.91 15.08
N GLU A 534 19.40 -18.16 15.24
CA GLU A 534 20.74 -18.61 14.84
C GLU A 534 20.92 -18.60 13.32
N ALA A 535 19.89 -18.99 12.56
CA ALA A 535 19.94 -19.03 11.11
C ALA A 535 19.92 -17.64 10.44
N CYS A 536 19.25 -16.66 11.05
CA CYS A 536 19.02 -15.34 10.49
C CYS A 536 19.40 -14.21 11.49
N PRO A 537 20.69 -14.05 11.83
CA PRO A 537 21.13 -13.14 12.92
C PRO A 537 20.89 -11.64 12.61
N HIS A 538 20.72 -11.27 11.34
CA HIS A 538 20.53 -9.90 10.89
C HIS A 538 19.05 -9.48 10.74
N LEU A 539 18.11 -10.27 11.27
CA LEU A 539 16.69 -9.94 11.20
C LEU A 539 16.37 -8.61 11.88
N GLN A 540 15.73 -7.72 11.13
CA GLN A 540 15.19 -6.44 11.59
C GLN A 540 13.67 -6.49 11.80
N HIS A 541 12.99 -7.37 11.07
CA HIS A 541 11.55 -7.54 11.13
C HIS A 541 11.21 -9.02 11.18
N LEU A 542 10.62 -9.47 12.28
CA LEU A 542 10.15 -10.84 12.45
C LEU A 542 8.68 -10.82 12.84
N HIS A 543 7.81 -11.41 12.02
CA HIS A 543 6.39 -11.54 12.32
C HIS A 543 5.95 -12.95 11.96
N LEU A 544 5.55 -13.74 12.97
CA LEU A 544 5.17 -15.14 12.83
C LEU A 544 3.82 -15.40 13.50
N GLN A 545 2.78 -15.65 12.69
CA GLN A 545 1.47 -16.04 13.18
C GLN A 545 1.29 -17.56 13.20
N THR A 546 0.70 -18.08 14.28
CA THR A 546 0.34 -19.50 14.44
C THR A 546 -1.18 -19.66 14.58
N GLN A 547 -1.68 -20.87 14.30
CA GLN A 547 -3.10 -21.22 14.51
C GLN A 547 -3.45 -21.35 15.97
N VAL A 548 -2.61 -22.11 16.69
CA VAL A 548 -2.75 -22.40 18.09
C VAL A 548 -1.56 -21.77 18.80
N LEU A 549 -1.80 -21.26 20.01
CA LEU A 549 -0.71 -20.87 20.88
C LEU A 549 0.13 -22.11 21.20
N GLY A 550 1.38 -22.15 20.72
CA GLY A 550 2.28 -23.31 20.82
C GLY A 550 2.89 -23.51 22.21
N SER A 551 4.19 -23.80 22.30
CA SER A 551 4.94 -23.80 23.57
C SER A 551 5.84 -22.57 23.73
N VAL A 552 5.70 -21.58 22.84
CA VAL A 552 6.38 -20.28 22.94
C VAL A 552 5.93 -19.57 24.21
N ASP A 553 6.85 -19.42 25.14
CA ASP A 553 6.65 -18.70 26.40
C ASP A 553 7.56 -17.46 26.45
N PHE A 554 7.65 -16.81 27.61
CA PHE A 554 8.48 -15.62 27.79
C PHE A 554 9.98 -15.88 27.49
N ARG A 555 10.45 -17.12 27.51
CA ARG A 555 11.85 -17.46 27.19
C ARG A 555 12.20 -17.15 25.74
N ALA A 556 11.26 -17.30 24.80
CA ALA A 556 11.48 -16.91 23.41
C ALA A 556 11.91 -15.45 23.26
N LEU A 557 11.34 -14.55 24.07
CA LEU A 557 11.71 -13.14 24.06
C LEU A 557 13.15 -12.89 24.53
N MET A 558 13.61 -13.67 25.52
CA MET A 558 15.01 -13.60 25.97
C MET A 558 15.96 -14.12 24.89
N ILE A 559 15.60 -15.22 24.23
CA ILE A 559 16.36 -15.78 23.09
C ILE A 559 16.48 -14.74 21.98
N ILE A 560 15.36 -14.14 21.57
CA ILE A 560 15.33 -13.12 20.52
C ILE A 560 16.21 -11.92 20.89
N ALA A 561 16.12 -11.42 22.12
CA ALA A 561 16.89 -10.26 22.54
C ALA A 561 18.41 -10.53 22.61
N GLU A 562 18.81 -11.79 22.73
CA GLU A 562 20.21 -12.18 22.75
C GLU A 562 20.74 -12.46 21.35
N ALA A 563 19.97 -13.17 20.53
CA ALA A 563 20.40 -13.65 19.22
C ALA A 563 20.11 -12.70 18.05
N LEU A 564 19.14 -11.77 18.19
CA LEU A 564 18.71 -10.86 17.10
C LEU A 564 18.88 -9.37 17.47
N PRO A 565 20.12 -8.89 17.70
CA PRO A 565 20.37 -7.55 18.25
C PRO A 565 19.87 -6.39 17.38
N ASP A 566 19.69 -6.62 16.07
CA ASP A 566 19.22 -5.62 15.11
C ASP A 566 17.69 -5.61 14.95
N LEU A 567 16.96 -6.46 15.68
CA LEU A 567 15.51 -6.59 15.53
C LEU A 567 14.77 -5.32 16.00
N ARG A 568 14.03 -4.72 15.08
CA ARG A 568 13.24 -3.48 15.30
C ARG A 568 11.74 -3.73 15.41
N SER A 569 11.23 -4.77 14.77
CA SER A 569 9.80 -5.13 14.82
C SER A 569 9.65 -6.63 15.07
N LEU A 570 8.90 -6.98 16.09
CA LEU A 570 8.59 -8.36 16.46
C LEU A 570 7.06 -8.55 16.48
N GLY A 571 6.58 -9.59 15.82
CA GLY A 571 5.22 -10.10 15.99
C GLY A 571 5.25 -11.59 16.29
N LEU A 572 4.76 -11.97 17.46
CA LEU A 572 4.86 -13.35 17.93
C LEU A 572 3.71 -13.67 18.90
N SER A 573 3.09 -14.83 18.69
CA SER A 573 2.12 -15.40 19.62
C SER A 573 2.84 -16.10 20.78
N ILE A 574 2.62 -15.64 22.01
CA ILE A 574 3.33 -16.05 23.23
C ILE A 574 2.32 -16.42 24.31
N HIS A 575 2.60 -17.49 25.05
CA HIS A 575 1.93 -17.82 26.31
C HIS A 575 2.56 -17.05 27.46
N ALA A 576 2.03 -15.85 27.74
CA ALA A 576 2.49 -15.01 28.84
C ALA A 576 1.74 -15.30 30.17
N GLU A 577 1.38 -16.57 30.39
CA GLU A 577 0.75 -17.00 31.65
C GLU A 577 1.76 -17.17 32.79
N THR A 578 2.95 -17.68 32.46
CA THR A 578 4.03 -17.89 33.41
C THR A 578 5.22 -17.04 33.01
N ILE A 579 5.52 -16.03 33.84
CA ILE A 579 6.64 -15.12 33.63
C ILE A 579 7.73 -15.51 34.62
N PRO A 580 8.99 -15.69 34.19
CA PRO A 580 10.09 -15.96 35.10
C PRO A 580 10.19 -14.88 36.18
N GLN A 581 10.67 -15.25 37.37
CA GLN A 581 10.95 -14.27 38.43
C GLN A 581 11.86 -13.16 37.88
N HIS A 582 11.52 -11.90 38.14
CA HIS A 582 12.22 -10.74 37.58
C HIS A 582 13.74 -10.75 37.81
N SER A 583 14.21 -11.32 38.93
CA SER A 583 15.64 -11.46 39.22
C SER A 583 16.41 -12.31 38.20
N LYS A 584 15.72 -13.22 37.50
CA LYS A 584 16.30 -14.10 36.48
C LYS A 584 16.28 -13.51 35.07
N ILE A 585 15.59 -12.39 34.86
CA ILE A 585 15.46 -11.76 33.56
C ILE A 585 16.62 -10.77 33.37
N PRO A 586 17.47 -10.92 32.34
CA PRO A 586 18.59 -10.01 32.14
C PRO A 586 18.08 -8.59 31.82
N VAL A 587 18.88 -7.59 32.20
CA VAL A 587 18.69 -6.22 31.72
C VAL A 587 19.47 -6.08 30.43
N LYS A 588 18.79 -5.78 29.31
CA LYS A 588 19.39 -5.64 27.99
C LYS A 588 19.03 -4.25 27.43
N SER A 589 19.84 -3.75 26.50
CA SER A 589 19.62 -2.48 25.79
C SER A 589 19.16 -2.71 24.35
N HIS A 590 18.22 -3.64 24.18
CA HIS A 590 17.80 -4.08 22.86
C HIS A 590 17.00 -3.01 22.11
N ARG A 591 17.20 -2.88 20.79
CA ARG A 591 16.62 -1.84 19.92
C ARG A 591 15.23 -2.16 19.37
N LEU A 592 14.47 -3.01 20.06
CA LEU A 592 13.14 -3.37 19.58
C LEU A 592 12.21 -2.16 19.73
N GLU A 593 11.62 -1.71 18.62
CA GLU A 593 10.77 -0.53 18.56
C GLU A 593 9.28 -0.91 18.54
N LYS A 594 8.92 -2.02 17.89
CA LYS A 594 7.52 -2.42 17.69
C LYS A 594 7.30 -3.88 18.10
N PHE A 595 6.24 -4.11 18.86
CA PHE A 595 5.85 -5.44 19.30
C PHE A 595 4.38 -5.70 18.97
N ASP A 596 4.09 -6.82 18.32
CA ASP A 596 2.75 -7.29 18.00
C ASP A 596 2.52 -8.62 18.73
N PRO A 597 1.68 -8.66 19.78
CA PRO A 597 1.38 -9.87 20.52
C PRO A 597 0.53 -10.84 19.70
N LEU A 598 0.01 -10.49 18.52
CA LEU A 598 -0.78 -11.41 17.69
C LEU A 598 -1.96 -12.03 18.46
N MET A 599 -1.92 -13.36 18.69
CA MET A 599 -2.93 -14.11 19.43
C MET A 599 -2.52 -14.41 20.89
N SER A 600 -1.50 -13.73 21.42
CA SER A 600 -0.93 -14.00 22.75
C SER A 600 -1.94 -13.86 23.89
N SER A 601 -1.88 -14.78 24.84
CA SER A 601 -2.61 -14.74 26.10
C SER A 601 -1.73 -14.18 27.23
N ILE A 602 -2.33 -13.45 28.17
CA ILE A 602 -1.60 -12.86 29.30
C ILE A 602 -2.47 -12.86 30.56
N LYS A 603 -1.91 -13.26 31.70
CA LYS A 603 -2.61 -13.23 33.01
C LYS A 603 -2.21 -12.03 33.86
N HIS A 604 -0.93 -11.67 33.83
CA HIS A 604 -0.33 -10.66 34.70
C HIS A 604 0.31 -9.53 33.87
N PRO A 605 -0.49 -8.55 33.39
CA PRO A 605 0.01 -7.50 32.51
C PRO A 605 1.13 -6.65 33.12
N ALA A 606 1.10 -6.43 34.44
CA ALA A 606 2.14 -5.67 35.13
C ALA A 606 3.49 -6.40 35.18
N ASP A 607 3.47 -7.68 35.55
CA ASP A 607 4.68 -8.50 35.61
C ASP A 607 5.29 -8.67 34.22
N PHE A 608 4.45 -8.80 33.18
CA PHE A 608 4.92 -8.87 31.80
C PHE A 608 5.52 -7.55 31.36
N ALA A 609 4.83 -6.43 31.56
CA ALA A 609 5.33 -5.11 31.17
C ALA A 609 6.70 -4.82 31.83
N HIS A 610 6.85 -5.13 33.12
CA HIS A 610 8.11 -4.94 33.83
C HIS A 610 9.23 -5.83 33.27
N SER A 611 8.92 -7.11 33.03
CA SER A 611 9.85 -8.09 32.48
C SER A 611 10.26 -7.75 31.05
N PHE A 612 9.30 -7.30 30.23
CA PHE A 612 9.49 -6.92 28.84
C PHE A 612 10.34 -5.65 28.72
N ASP A 613 10.06 -4.64 29.55
CA ASP A 613 10.82 -3.39 29.62
C ASP A 613 12.31 -3.60 29.98
N ARG A 614 12.63 -4.59 30.81
CA ARG A 614 14.01 -4.96 31.15
C ARG A 614 14.80 -5.47 29.95
N ILE A 615 14.13 -6.16 29.02
CA ILE A 615 14.77 -6.74 27.84
C ILE A 615 14.73 -5.75 26.66
N PHE A 616 13.60 -5.07 26.46
CA PHE A 616 13.31 -4.18 25.33
C PHE A 616 12.98 -2.76 25.82
N PRO A 617 13.97 -2.03 26.38
CA PRO A 617 13.75 -0.72 26.99
C PRO A 617 13.31 0.37 26.02
N HIS A 618 13.45 0.15 24.71
CA HIS A 618 13.21 1.12 23.63
C HIS A 618 11.90 0.90 22.87
N ILE A 619 11.00 0.05 23.39
CA ILE A 619 9.72 -0.24 22.75
C ILE A 619 8.87 1.04 22.61
N GLN A 620 8.42 1.36 21.40
CA GLN A 620 7.60 2.55 21.14
C GLN A 620 6.13 2.17 21.00
N ASP A 621 5.89 1.03 20.35
CA ASP A 621 4.57 0.64 19.87
C ASP A 621 4.25 -0.80 20.26
N VAL A 622 3.09 -1.00 20.92
CA VAL A 622 2.49 -2.32 21.10
C VAL A 622 1.26 -2.41 20.18
N LEU A 623 1.41 -3.11 19.06
CA LEU A 623 0.34 -3.30 18.09
C LEU A 623 -0.72 -4.23 18.68
N ASN A 624 -2.01 -4.04 18.41
CA ASN A 624 -3.06 -4.90 18.99
C ASN A 624 -4.25 -5.12 18.04
N TRP A 625 -4.00 -4.99 16.74
CA TRP A 625 -5.03 -5.03 15.69
C TRP A 625 -5.64 -6.43 15.48
N HIS A 626 -4.93 -7.48 15.86
CA HIS A 626 -5.43 -8.85 15.83
C HIS A 626 -6.25 -9.23 17.07
N LEU A 627 -6.07 -8.50 18.17
CA LEU A 627 -6.69 -8.82 19.44
C LEU A 627 -8.11 -8.24 19.50
N THR A 628 -9.01 -8.98 20.14
CA THR A 628 -10.37 -8.53 20.43
C THR A 628 -10.73 -8.79 21.89
N GLY A 629 -11.77 -8.13 22.38
CA GLY A 629 -12.32 -8.40 23.72
C GLY A 629 -11.34 -8.17 24.87
N ARG A 630 -11.30 -9.13 25.79
CA ARG A 630 -10.51 -9.06 27.04
C ARG A 630 -9.02 -8.92 26.77
N GLU A 631 -8.50 -9.67 25.82
CA GLU A 631 -7.05 -9.74 25.59
C GLU A 631 -6.51 -8.44 25.03
N LYS A 632 -7.28 -7.77 24.17
CA LYS A 632 -6.96 -6.41 23.71
C LYS A 632 -6.80 -5.44 24.90
N ASN A 633 -7.71 -5.51 25.88
CA ASN A 633 -7.65 -4.63 27.05
C ASN A 633 -6.43 -4.91 27.94
N LEU A 634 -6.07 -6.19 28.12
CA LEU A 634 -4.87 -6.55 28.89
C LEU A 634 -3.59 -6.05 28.21
N TRP A 635 -3.49 -6.17 26.89
CA TRP A 635 -2.33 -5.66 26.14
C TRP A 635 -2.27 -4.13 26.09
N LEU A 636 -3.41 -3.42 26.10
CA LEU A 636 -3.45 -1.97 26.31
C LEU A 636 -2.93 -1.56 27.71
N GLN A 637 -3.18 -2.37 28.74
CA GLN A 637 -2.58 -2.15 30.06
C GLN A 637 -1.06 -2.34 30.03
N VAL A 638 -0.57 -3.37 29.34
CA VAL A 638 0.88 -3.58 29.13
C VAL A 638 1.50 -2.35 28.47
N GLU A 639 0.92 -1.86 27.38
CA GLU A 639 1.40 -0.66 26.68
C GLU A 639 1.46 0.56 27.61
N SER A 640 0.39 0.82 28.37
CA SER A 640 0.32 1.92 29.33
C SER A 640 1.41 1.83 30.40
N LEU A 641 1.68 0.63 30.92
CA LEU A 641 2.70 0.40 31.94
C LEU A 641 4.12 0.55 31.37
N LEU A 642 4.38 0.06 30.15
CA LEU A 642 5.66 0.25 29.46
C LEU A 642 6.01 1.73 29.31
N ARG A 643 5.05 2.56 28.87
CA ARG A 643 5.25 4.02 28.78
C ARG A 643 5.62 4.63 30.14
N LYS A 644 4.98 4.20 31.22
CA LYS A 644 5.29 4.68 32.59
C LYS A 644 6.70 4.28 33.02
N PHE A 645 7.13 3.04 32.76
CA PHE A 645 8.49 2.59 33.09
C PHE A 645 9.55 3.36 32.31
N GLN A 646 9.31 3.66 31.04
CA GLN A 646 10.22 4.45 30.21
C GLN A 646 10.36 5.88 30.72
N VAL A 647 9.26 6.54 31.09
CA VAL A 647 9.30 7.88 31.70
C VAL A 647 10.07 7.84 33.02
N ALA A 648 9.78 6.87 33.90
CA ALA A 648 10.48 6.73 35.17
C ALA A 648 12.00 6.52 34.99
N ARG A 649 12.42 5.75 33.98
CA ARG A 649 13.82 5.54 33.66
C ARG A 649 14.49 6.81 33.13
N GLN A 650 13.81 7.57 32.26
CA GLN A 650 14.32 8.85 31.77
C GLN A 650 14.50 9.85 32.92
N ASP A 651 13.54 9.92 33.84
CA ASP A 651 13.63 10.73 35.06
C ASP A 651 14.81 10.31 35.93
N GLU A 652 15.04 9.01 36.10
CA GLU A 652 16.17 8.50 36.87
C GLU A 652 17.52 8.86 36.22
N VAL A 653 17.64 8.72 34.90
CA VAL A 653 18.84 9.16 34.16
C VAL A 653 19.07 10.66 34.36
N LEU A 654 18.01 11.49 34.28
CA LEU A 654 18.11 12.93 34.53
C LEU A 654 18.50 13.26 35.99
N ARG A 655 18.03 12.49 36.97
CA ARG A 655 18.41 12.66 38.39
C ARG A 655 19.86 12.28 38.63
N VAL A 656 20.32 11.15 38.09
CA VAL A 656 21.73 10.73 38.20
C VAL A 656 22.65 11.77 37.54
N GLN A 657 22.26 12.30 36.38
CA GLN A 657 23.01 13.38 35.71
C GLN A 657 23.03 14.69 36.50
N LYS A 658 21.94 15.06 37.19
CA LYS A 658 21.87 16.28 38.03
C LYS A 658 22.53 16.11 39.41
N GLY A 659 22.50 14.91 39.97
CA GLY A 659 22.98 14.58 41.31
C GLY A 659 24.49 14.44 41.44
N ASN A 660 25.23 14.54 40.32
CA ASN A 660 26.69 14.41 40.30
C ASN A 660 27.42 15.71 39.90
N PRO A 661 27.17 16.86 40.57
CA PRO A 661 27.82 18.13 40.23
C PRO A 661 29.33 18.19 40.57
N ASN A 662 29.84 17.26 41.39
CA ASN A 662 31.22 17.28 41.89
C ASN A 662 32.24 16.51 41.02
N GLU A 663 31.82 15.59 40.15
CA GLU A 663 32.77 14.88 39.26
C GLU A 663 33.28 15.75 38.11
N ASN A 664 32.50 16.73 37.65
CA ASN A 664 32.95 17.68 36.63
C ASN A 664 33.83 18.82 37.18
N GLN A 665 33.84 19.07 38.50
CA GLN A 665 34.75 20.04 39.11
C GLN A 665 36.13 19.45 39.39
N THR A 666 36.21 18.16 39.72
CA THR A 666 37.50 17.48 39.98
C THR A 666 38.32 17.26 38.70
N ALA A 667 37.68 17.16 37.52
CA ALA A 667 38.39 17.04 36.23
C ALA A 667 39.02 18.36 35.73
N MET A 668 38.57 19.53 36.21
CA MET A 668 39.24 20.82 35.94
C MET A 668 40.32 21.16 36.96
N ALA A 669 40.35 20.53 38.12
CA ALA A 669 41.31 20.84 39.19
C ALA A 669 42.61 20.01 39.17
N VAL A 670 42.80 19.11 38.20
CA VAL A 670 44.05 18.32 38.01
C VAL A 670 44.88 18.82 36.81
N GLY A 671 44.53 20.00 36.30
CA GLY A 671 45.24 20.69 35.22
C GLY A 671 45.61 22.13 35.58
N GLU A 672 46.14 22.34 36.79
CA GLU A 672 46.94 23.53 37.15
C GLU A 672 48.16 23.11 37.98
#